data_AF-A0AAW1DGY9-F1
#
_entry.id   AF-A0AAW1DGY9-F1
#
_cell.length_a   1.000
_cell.length_b   1.000
_cell.length_c   1.000
_cell.angle_alpha   90.00
_cell.angle_beta   90.00
_cell.angle_gamma   90.00
#
_symmetry.space_group_name_H-M   'P 1'
#
loop_
_entity.id
_entity.type
_entity.pdbx_description
1 polymer ?
#
loop_
_entity_poly.entity_id
_entity_poly.type
_entity_poly.pdbx_seq_one_letter_code
_entity_poly.pdbx_strand_id
1 'polypeptide(L)'
;MLDNHTITKHWTMICNHLEGFKNFCDCFFLNMNSQILLQFGQVEDISYLDSKALQEINEGKLTILDLVEGLSSYLTSTDEEKRRQGVLLLANILKQLSPNFLNEKEVNVLLQFFCDRLKDRLTVIPAALKGLESIALMENISDNAPFDIIMALSTNLTASTLMQSSRLSYYAILKNLMYNKTKVLLNNSNDFVYAVISAMDSESDPRCLVYLFQFLPYLLSQFPLNNLCEEAFSVLECYFPVDFNPRDKVGITREDLAQGLKNCLLATPTFAQYIIPTALDKLDSQVKVAHMDSLNLLIEGMEIWSVNDLKAHTPDIWKSLSKLLLPPPDNDVGDLALKTVVSIITTLDKSNSAYQELDQLLEDISASTHGFLSDPNLSLFNPTTKLLANVSQASERSCGFIIRTILGQLLALLDQPSGRDITLTALCPILSASVKFNCWNNASNKIGELLEALPVKLISCISDPKAWNNCFSCLIEIGPHISSEQREKIINLIHGSLTHELSPIDSEMCANYVKLVGSKYPEEIKNNLLLKLNITDNCLAVKRTLDIFCWCCNVIQLTSFSIDKILLHITTGSSNIGINCLKELCENTEEKVLILLGTECKVPERLIQWTIKGIDNKEKITEETILNISKIIQAIVRSLNSSQQKTLLGNCIEEFMPSPSKNFSNLDDNQLFLLEGLICPLRQEVSIAMYDNLVTTLIDSSINKDSYRAREAACLILASIINKCQDNGDETLLDAILKPIENGKQKEMILLLSFSTKSLLMRGHNKANFFLDKLIASLSVKGIQMEAADGFKLLLLDHESLSANNYCTVKLLYKQRIFMKLNNVINLLENADDEDQIAILLAFTYIMQYVPDSLVISRLRELIPVMVRCIDCNSSTVVTTILEVIAGLLESAEPIFEEYIDTFLPRCLRCAETSNSMVVRMLALNCIYYYGLYKELTILPHKEKVLHGLISSLDDKKRLVRQKAVRARNRWFLVGGLPDR
;
A
#
# COMPACT_ATOMS: atom_id res chain seq x y z
N MET A 1 -2.29 80.44 52.76
CA MET A 1 -1.16 81.07 53.48
C MET A 1 -0.82 80.22 54.69
N LEU A 2 0.47 80.19 55.03
CA LEU A 2 1.21 79.42 56.03
C LEU A 2 1.64 78.00 55.63
N ASP A 3 2.90 77.59 55.72
CA ASP A 3 4.17 78.36 55.68
C ASP A 3 5.38 77.43 55.42
N ASN A 4 6.41 77.96 54.78
CA ASN A 4 7.50 77.22 54.12
C ASN A 4 8.72 76.91 55.03
N HIS A 5 8.57 76.94 56.36
CA HIS A 5 9.73 76.92 57.28
C HIS A 5 10.06 75.56 57.92
N THR A 6 9.17 74.55 57.83
CA THR A 6 9.36 73.26 58.52
C THR A 6 10.11 72.21 57.67
N ILE A 7 10.14 72.37 56.35
CA ILE A 7 10.70 71.37 55.41
C ILE A 7 12.24 71.34 55.46
N THR A 8 12.90 72.46 55.77
CA THR A 8 14.36 72.55 55.71
C THR A 8 15.10 71.88 56.88
N LYS A 9 14.42 71.63 58.02
CA LYS A 9 15.06 70.98 59.19
C LYS A 9 15.04 69.44 59.17
N HIS A 10 14.11 68.82 58.44
CA HIS A 10 14.01 67.35 58.39
C HIS A 10 15.03 66.71 57.45
N TRP A 11 15.40 67.38 56.36
CA TRP A 11 16.32 66.81 55.36
C TRP A 11 17.77 66.69 55.85
N THR A 12 18.23 67.59 56.72
CA THR A 12 19.63 67.56 57.20
C THR A 12 19.90 66.44 58.20
N MET A 13 18.86 65.92 58.87
CA MET A 13 19.00 64.83 59.85
C MET A 13 18.99 63.44 59.20
N ILE A 14 18.30 63.30 58.05
CA ILE A 14 18.20 62.03 57.30
C ILE A 14 19.51 61.71 56.57
N CYS A 15 20.22 62.70 56.02
CA CYS A 15 21.47 62.45 55.31
C CYS A 15 22.58 61.87 56.21
N ASN A 16 22.66 62.27 57.49
CA ASN A 16 23.69 61.78 58.39
C ASN A 16 23.44 60.34 58.91
N HIS A 17 22.19 59.84 58.87
CA HIS A 17 21.89 58.45 59.24
C HIS A 17 22.09 57.45 58.11
N LEU A 18 21.98 57.89 56.85
CA LEU A 18 22.11 57.00 55.68
C LEU A 18 23.58 56.63 55.36
N GLU A 19 24.54 57.51 55.62
CA GLU A 19 25.96 57.18 55.43
C GLU A 19 26.49 56.15 56.44
N GLY A 20 25.97 56.16 57.68
CA GLY A 20 26.31 55.16 58.69
C GLY A 20 25.78 53.76 58.38
N PHE A 21 24.64 53.64 57.67
CA PHE A 21 24.04 52.35 57.32
C PHE A 21 24.71 51.68 56.12
N LYS A 22 25.26 52.47 55.20
CA LYS A 22 25.89 51.96 53.98
C LYS A 22 27.18 51.18 54.28
N ASN A 23 27.98 51.68 55.23
CA ASN A 23 29.22 51.02 55.62
C ASN A 23 29.02 49.74 56.45
N PHE A 24 27.84 49.51 57.04
CA PHE A 24 27.55 48.29 57.82
C PHE A 24 27.04 47.14 56.93
N CYS A 25 26.34 47.44 55.84
CA CYS A 25 25.85 46.44 54.89
C CYS A 25 26.98 45.83 54.02
N ASP A 26 28.02 46.62 53.70
CA ASP A 26 29.07 46.16 52.79
C ASP A 26 30.00 45.08 53.38
N CYS A 27 29.99 44.87 54.71
CA CYS A 27 30.77 43.81 55.35
C CYS A 27 30.04 42.46 55.52
N PHE A 28 28.70 42.40 55.40
CA PHE A 28 27.95 41.16 55.64
C PHE A 28 27.63 40.36 54.36
N PHE A 29 27.85 40.93 53.17
CA PHE A 29 27.39 40.37 51.89
C PHE A 29 28.42 39.56 51.09
N LEU A 30 29.59 39.24 51.64
CA LEU A 30 30.71 38.69 50.86
C LEU A 30 30.90 37.17 50.88
N ASN A 31 29.90 36.35 51.27
CA ASN A 31 30.12 34.89 51.26
C ASN A 31 28.88 33.98 51.12
N MET A 32 28.03 34.18 50.11
CA MET A 32 27.12 33.13 49.62
C MET A 32 26.94 33.24 48.11
N ASN A 33 27.57 32.33 47.37
CA ASN A 33 27.78 32.45 45.92
C ASN A 33 27.00 31.41 45.10
N SER A 34 25.70 31.19 45.37
CA SER A 34 24.79 30.65 44.35
C SER A 34 23.35 31.17 44.55
N GLN A 35 22.84 31.93 43.57
CA GLN A 35 21.50 32.53 43.60
C GLN A 35 20.35 31.52 43.52
N ILE A 36 20.63 30.27 43.18
CA ILE A 36 19.62 29.22 42.97
C ILE A 36 18.94 28.82 44.29
N LEU A 37 19.70 28.75 45.39
CA LEU A 37 19.19 28.31 46.69
C LEU A 37 18.29 29.34 47.38
N LEU A 38 18.49 30.63 47.09
CA LEU A 38 17.64 31.70 47.61
C LEU A 38 16.26 31.74 46.95
N GLN A 39 16.11 31.15 45.76
CA GLN A 39 14.85 31.05 45.02
C GLN A 39 14.13 29.71 45.23
N PHE A 40 14.87 28.65 45.61
CA PHE A 40 14.30 27.34 45.91
C PHE A 40 13.49 27.40 47.20
N GLY A 41 12.16 27.55 47.07
CA GLY A 41 11.21 27.78 48.16
C GLY A 41 10.29 29.00 47.99
N GLN A 42 10.55 29.87 47.00
CA GLN A 42 9.72 31.06 46.69
C GLN A 42 9.02 31.01 45.32
N VAL A 43 9.34 30.03 44.49
CA VAL A 43 8.83 29.89 43.12
C VAL A 43 7.91 28.67 43.05
N GLU A 44 6.69 28.85 42.51
CA GLU A 44 5.69 27.76 42.38
C GLU A 44 6.06 26.74 41.30
N ASP A 45 6.87 27.12 40.30
CA ASP A 45 7.30 26.24 39.20
C ASP A 45 8.80 25.94 39.25
N ILE A 46 9.13 24.68 39.57
CA ILE A 46 10.49 24.16 39.74
C ILE A 46 11.22 24.01 38.40
N SER A 47 10.51 23.94 37.26
CA SER A 47 11.11 23.72 35.94
C SER A 47 12.08 24.84 35.49
N TYR A 48 11.83 26.07 35.92
CA TYR A 48 12.72 27.21 35.69
C TYR A 48 14.09 27.01 36.38
N LEU A 49 14.11 26.36 37.54
CA LEU A 49 15.31 26.14 38.34
C LEU A 49 16.20 25.04 37.73
N ASP A 50 15.61 24.03 37.07
CA ASP A 50 16.34 22.99 36.33
C ASP A 50 17.26 23.62 35.26
N SER A 51 16.69 24.49 34.42
CA SER A 51 17.42 25.12 33.29
C SER A 51 18.53 26.07 33.74
N LYS A 52 18.28 26.86 34.79
CA LYS A 52 19.26 27.80 35.34
C LYS A 52 20.41 27.07 36.03
N ALA A 53 20.11 26.04 36.82
CA ALA A 53 21.13 25.21 37.46
C ALA A 53 22.02 24.52 36.42
N LEU A 54 21.41 23.96 35.36
CA LEU A 54 22.16 23.33 34.27
C LEU A 54 23.09 24.31 33.55
N GLN A 55 22.60 25.53 33.28
CA GLN A 55 23.41 26.58 32.66
C GLN A 55 24.61 26.95 33.53
N GLU A 56 24.41 27.19 34.83
CA GLU A 56 25.49 27.54 35.75
C GLU A 56 26.52 26.40 35.93
N ILE A 57 26.08 25.14 35.89
CA ILE A 57 26.96 23.96 35.92
C ILE A 57 27.79 23.86 34.64
N ASN A 58 27.16 23.99 33.46
CA ASN A 58 27.86 23.94 32.17
C ASN A 58 28.85 25.10 31.99
N GLU A 59 28.57 26.27 32.58
CA GLU A 59 29.45 27.43 32.59
C GLU A 59 30.56 27.34 33.67
N GLY A 60 30.58 26.27 34.48
CA GLY A 60 31.55 26.04 35.55
C GLY A 60 31.41 26.97 36.76
N LYS A 61 30.26 27.65 36.89
CA LYS A 61 29.96 28.60 37.97
C LYS A 61 29.40 27.92 39.22
N LEU A 62 28.82 26.74 39.07
CA LEU A 62 28.27 25.92 40.15
C LEU A 62 28.79 24.49 40.01
N THR A 63 29.36 23.91 41.07
CA THR A 63 29.71 22.48 41.07
C THR A 63 28.53 21.63 41.57
N ILE A 64 28.53 20.34 41.25
CA ILE A 64 27.52 19.41 41.77
C ILE A 64 27.61 19.28 43.30
N LEU A 65 28.81 19.42 43.88
CA LEU A 65 28.99 19.47 45.32
C LEU A 65 28.29 20.70 45.94
N ASP A 66 28.50 21.89 45.36
CA ASP A 66 27.86 23.13 45.82
C ASP A 66 26.33 23.04 45.75
N LEU A 67 25.81 22.39 44.70
CA LEU A 67 24.38 22.12 44.54
C LEU A 67 23.87 21.17 45.65
N VAL A 68 24.56 20.07 45.92
CA VAL A 68 24.16 19.10 46.95
C VAL A 68 24.22 19.71 48.35
N GLU A 69 25.27 20.46 48.68
CA GLU A 69 25.40 21.18 49.95
C GLU A 69 24.27 22.20 50.12
N GLY A 70 23.96 22.93 49.05
CA GLY A 70 22.86 23.86 49.03
C GLY A 70 21.50 23.21 49.28
N LEU A 71 21.24 22.08 48.62
CA LEU A 71 20.00 21.33 48.77
C LEU A 71 19.91 20.57 50.10
N SER A 72 20.96 20.56 50.94
CA SER A 72 21.03 19.77 52.18
C SER A 72 19.79 19.93 53.08
N SER A 73 19.29 21.16 53.24
CA SER A 73 18.08 21.44 54.05
C SER A 73 16.80 20.81 53.49
N TYR A 74 16.73 20.57 52.18
CA TYR A 74 15.64 19.86 51.52
C TYR A 74 15.88 18.35 51.50
N LEU A 75 17.09 17.89 51.16
CA LEU A 75 17.45 16.47 51.05
C LEU A 75 17.39 15.72 52.40
N THR A 76 17.56 16.43 53.52
CA THR A 76 17.49 15.90 54.89
C THR A 76 16.25 16.32 55.68
N SER A 77 15.33 17.07 55.04
CA SER A 77 14.09 17.55 55.66
C SER A 77 13.24 16.39 56.19
N THR A 78 12.58 16.58 57.33
CA THR A 78 11.56 15.63 57.84
C THR A 78 10.25 15.73 57.06
N ASP A 79 9.98 16.87 56.41
CA ASP A 79 8.85 17.08 55.50
C ASP A 79 9.07 16.32 54.18
N GLU A 80 8.17 15.38 53.91
CA GLU A 80 8.18 14.45 52.79
C GLU A 80 8.14 15.16 51.43
N GLU A 81 7.35 16.22 51.29
CA GLU A 81 7.21 16.93 50.02
C GLU A 81 8.43 17.78 49.71
N LYS A 82 9.00 18.45 50.72
CA LYS A 82 10.28 19.17 50.56
C LYS A 82 11.41 18.23 50.20
N ARG A 83 11.44 17.05 50.82
CA ARG A 83 12.44 16.03 50.52
C ARG A 83 12.29 15.48 49.10
N ARG A 84 11.05 15.20 48.67
CA ARG A 84 10.73 14.82 47.29
C ARG A 84 11.22 15.87 46.28
N GLN A 85 10.96 17.15 46.53
CA GLN A 85 11.37 18.25 45.64
C GLN A 85 12.89 18.37 45.51
N GLY A 86 13.63 18.27 46.62
CA GLY A 86 15.09 18.30 46.60
C GLY A 86 15.70 17.13 45.83
N VAL A 87 15.20 15.91 46.06
CA VAL A 87 15.66 14.70 45.36
C VAL A 87 15.32 14.78 43.86
N LEU A 88 14.12 15.29 43.51
CA LEU A 88 13.69 15.42 42.13
C LEU A 88 14.51 16.44 41.35
N LEU A 89 14.83 17.60 41.94
CA LEU A 89 15.69 18.59 41.31
C LEU A 89 17.07 17.99 40.98
N LEU A 90 17.67 17.32 41.96
CA LEU A 90 18.97 16.67 41.78
C LEU A 90 18.92 15.63 40.65
N ALA A 91 17.88 14.79 40.63
CA ALA A 91 17.68 13.81 39.56
C ALA A 91 17.47 14.45 38.17
N ASN A 92 16.73 15.56 38.08
CA ASN A 92 16.48 16.28 36.82
C ASN A 92 17.76 16.87 36.22
N ILE A 93 18.63 17.41 37.08
CA ILE A 93 19.92 17.98 36.68
C ILE A 93 20.82 16.85 36.17
N LEU A 94 20.96 15.76 36.94
CA LEU A 94 21.79 14.61 36.54
C LEU A 94 21.39 14.02 35.19
N LYS A 95 20.08 13.94 34.91
CA LYS A 95 19.56 13.42 33.63
C LYS A 95 20.02 14.23 32.41
N GLN A 96 20.37 15.50 32.59
CA GLN A 96 20.74 16.42 31.51
C GLN A 96 22.26 16.63 31.38
N LEU A 97 23.07 16.06 32.29
CA LEU A 97 24.53 16.13 32.21
C LEU A 97 25.07 15.14 31.17
N SER A 98 26.28 15.41 30.67
CA SER A 98 26.99 14.45 29.82
C SER A 98 27.42 13.21 30.63
N PRO A 99 27.39 11.99 30.05
CA PRO A 99 27.75 10.75 30.74
C PRO A 99 29.14 10.71 31.38
N ASN A 100 30.06 11.53 30.89
CA ASN A 100 31.45 11.64 31.35
C ASN A 100 31.71 12.84 32.26
N PHE A 101 30.67 13.61 32.63
CA PHE A 101 30.83 14.85 33.39
C PHE A 101 31.35 14.61 34.81
N LEU A 102 30.82 13.58 35.48
CA LEU A 102 31.16 13.25 36.87
C LEU A 102 32.33 12.27 36.92
N ASN A 103 33.21 12.44 37.89
CA ASN A 103 34.25 11.45 38.17
C ASN A 103 33.72 10.27 39.00
N GLU A 104 34.47 9.17 39.06
CA GLU A 104 34.04 7.94 39.74
C GLU A 104 33.67 8.14 41.22
N LYS A 105 34.39 9.01 41.94
CA LYS A 105 34.09 9.27 43.36
C LYS A 105 32.76 9.99 43.52
N GLU A 106 32.49 10.99 42.70
CA GLU A 106 31.22 11.73 42.69
C GLU A 106 30.05 10.82 42.33
N VAL A 107 30.22 9.98 41.31
CA VAL A 107 29.21 8.98 40.91
C VAL A 107 28.93 8.03 42.07
N ASN A 108 29.95 7.51 42.75
CA ASN A 108 29.78 6.58 43.88
C ASN A 108 29.07 7.24 45.08
N VAL A 109 29.32 8.51 45.38
CA VAL A 109 28.61 9.21 46.47
C VAL A 109 27.12 9.39 46.13
N LEU A 110 26.82 9.84 44.92
CA LEU A 110 25.44 10.03 44.45
C LEU A 110 24.69 8.70 44.35
N LEU A 111 25.37 7.65 43.88
CA LEU A 111 24.87 6.29 43.86
C LEU A 111 24.39 5.84 45.23
N GLN A 112 25.26 5.90 46.25
CA GLN A 112 24.92 5.50 47.61
C GLN A 112 23.78 6.34 48.19
N PHE A 113 23.80 7.65 47.92
CA PHE A 113 22.71 8.56 48.31
C PHE A 113 21.37 8.10 47.74
N PHE A 114 21.26 7.87 46.42
CA PHE A 114 20.00 7.47 45.82
C PHE A 114 19.57 6.05 46.21
N CYS A 115 20.51 5.10 46.38
CA CYS A 115 20.22 3.78 46.93
C CYS A 115 19.60 3.88 48.33
N ASP A 116 20.14 4.75 49.20
CA ASP A 116 19.57 4.99 50.53
C ASP A 116 18.21 5.69 50.48
N ARG A 117 17.92 6.51 49.45
CA ARG A 117 16.59 7.10 49.25
C ARG A 117 15.53 6.10 48.81
N LEU A 118 15.90 4.89 48.37
CA LEU A 118 14.92 3.84 48.09
C LEU A 118 14.24 3.27 49.35
N LYS A 119 14.83 3.50 50.54
CA LYS A 119 14.26 3.14 51.85
C LYS A 119 13.19 4.12 52.33
N ASP A 120 12.96 5.21 51.60
CA ASP A 120 12.01 6.26 51.95
C ASP A 120 10.57 5.89 51.56
N ARG A 121 9.61 6.80 51.77
CA ARG A 121 8.21 6.62 51.39
C ARG A 121 8.00 6.64 49.87
N LEU A 122 6.88 6.06 49.42
CA LEU A 122 6.49 5.92 48.00
C LEU A 122 6.38 7.24 47.22
N THR A 123 6.31 8.39 47.89
CA THR A 123 6.32 9.72 47.25
C THR A 123 7.71 10.16 46.78
N VAL A 124 8.77 9.74 47.48
CA VAL A 124 10.18 10.11 47.19
C VAL A 124 10.85 9.09 46.27
N ILE A 125 10.47 7.81 46.38
CA ILE A 125 11.00 6.71 45.57
C ILE A 125 11.03 7.01 44.05
N PRO A 126 9.99 7.59 43.42
CA PRO A 126 10.04 7.92 41.99
C PRO A 126 11.18 8.88 41.62
N ALA A 127 11.48 9.85 42.47
CA ALA A 127 12.58 10.78 42.26
C ALA A 127 13.95 10.10 42.45
N ALA A 128 14.05 9.19 43.42
CA ALA A 128 15.26 8.41 43.64
C ALA A 128 15.56 7.44 42.48
N LEU A 129 14.53 6.76 41.95
CA LEU A 129 14.64 5.91 40.77
C LEU A 129 15.10 6.70 39.55
N LYS A 130 14.56 7.91 39.34
CA LYS A 130 15.01 8.80 38.24
C LYS A 130 16.49 9.19 38.38
N GLY A 131 16.95 9.42 39.61
CA GLY A 131 18.36 9.65 39.93
C GLY A 131 19.22 8.44 39.57
N LEU A 132 18.85 7.24 40.03
CA LEU A 132 19.55 6.00 39.71
C LEU A 132 19.57 5.68 38.23
N GLU A 133 18.47 5.95 37.50
CA GLU A 133 18.39 5.78 36.04
C GLU A 133 19.46 6.63 35.34
N SER A 134 19.67 7.86 35.83
CA SER A 134 20.69 8.77 35.31
C SER A 134 22.11 8.33 35.68
N ILE A 135 22.32 7.84 36.91
CA ILE A 135 23.60 7.29 37.37
C ILE A 135 23.99 6.05 36.56
N ALA A 136 23.03 5.16 36.27
CA ALA A 136 23.27 3.95 35.48
C ALA A 136 23.75 4.26 34.05
N LEU A 137 23.54 5.48 33.53
CA LEU A 137 24.02 5.94 32.22
C LEU A 137 25.41 6.57 32.24
N MET A 138 26.00 6.84 33.40
CA MET A 138 27.31 7.49 33.50
C MET A 138 28.46 6.56 33.09
N GLU A 139 29.45 7.09 32.38
CA GLU A 139 30.62 6.33 31.91
C GLU A 139 31.55 5.93 33.06
N ASN A 140 31.74 6.83 34.03
CA ASN A 140 32.65 6.66 35.16
C ASN A 140 32.01 5.91 36.34
N ILE A 141 30.97 5.12 36.12
CA ILE A 141 30.36 4.29 37.16
C ILE A 141 31.31 3.15 37.57
N SER A 142 31.43 2.87 38.87
CA SER A 142 32.35 1.83 39.38
C SER A 142 31.88 0.41 39.04
N ASP A 143 32.79 -0.56 39.10
CA ASP A 143 32.46 -1.97 38.80
C ASP A 143 31.63 -2.63 39.92
N ASN A 144 31.62 -2.07 41.14
CA ASN A 144 30.76 -2.56 42.22
C ASN A 144 29.32 -2.02 42.13
N ALA A 145 29.13 -0.89 41.45
CA ALA A 145 27.84 -0.19 41.40
C ALA A 145 26.66 -1.05 40.91
N PRO A 146 26.77 -1.92 39.89
CA PRO A 146 25.65 -2.75 39.48
C PRO A 146 25.12 -3.62 40.62
N PHE A 147 26.02 -4.22 41.42
CA PHE A 147 25.65 -5.09 42.54
C PHE A 147 24.97 -4.30 43.66
N ASP A 148 25.50 -3.13 44.00
CA ASP A 148 24.92 -2.23 45.01
C ASP A 148 23.51 -1.78 44.61
N ILE A 149 23.32 -1.42 43.32
CA ILE A 149 22.00 -1.00 42.80
C ILE A 149 21.02 -2.17 42.83
N ILE A 150 21.43 -3.34 42.31
CA ILE A 150 20.56 -4.52 42.27
C ILE A 150 20.13 -4.91 43.68
N MET A 151 21.07 -4.93 44.63
CA MET A 151 20.78 -5.24 46.04
C MET A 151 19.84 -4.20 46.66
N ALA A 152 20.07 -2.91 46.42
CA ALA A 152 19.22 -1.84 46.94
C ALA A 152 17.81 -1.90 46.34
N LEU A 153 17.68 -2.19 45.04
CA LEU A 153 16.39 -2.35 44.36
C LEU A 153 15.63 -3.57 44.90
N SER A 154 16.27 -4.75 44.96
CA SER A 154 15.62 -6.01 45.36
C SER A 154 15.27 -6.07 46.85
N THR A 155 16.06 -5.42 47.71
CA THR A 155 15.82 -5.45 49.17
C THR A 155 14.72 -4.48 49.59
N ASN A 156 14.67 -3.29 48.96
CA ASN A 156 13.81 -2.21 49.44
C ASN A 156 12.51 -2.07 48.62
N LEU A 157 12.47 -2.58 47.39
CA LEU A 157 11.33 -2.41 46.49
C LEU A 157 10.80 -3.75 46.01
N THR A 158 9.50 -3.79 45.79
CA THR A 158 8.84 -4.85 45.02
C THR A 158 8.24 -4.21 43.79
N ALA A 159 8.72 -4.57 42.59
CA ALA A 159 8.38 -3.88 41.34
C ALA A 159 6.87 -3.74 41.13
N SER A 160 6.09 -4.80 41.40
CA SER A 160 4.62 -4.82 41.26
C SER A 160 3.87 -3.81 42.15
N THR A 161 4.48 -3.35 43.25
CA THR A 161 3.89 -2.35 44.16
C THR A 161 4.09 -0.91 43.68
N LEU A 162 5.01 -0.67 42.74
CA LEU A 162 5.31 0.65 42.22
C LEU A 162 4.28 1.12 41.19
N MET A 163 4.13 2.43 41.06
CA MET A 163 3.37 3.01 39.95
C MET A 163 4.04 2.69 38.60
N GLN A 164 3.24 2.63 37.54
CA GLN A 164 3.68 2.25 36.20
C GLN A 164 4.91 3.03 35.70
N SER A 165 4.95 4.35 35.87
CA SER A 165 6.11 5.18 35.47
C SER A 165 7.38 4.85 36.26
N SER A 166 7.24 4.47 37.54
CA SER A 166 8.36 4.07 38.40
C SER A 166 8.86 2.67 38.05
N ARG A 167 7.97 1.75 37.64
CA ARG A 167 8.37 0.43 37.10
C ARG A 167 9.20 0.58 35.82
N LEU A 168 8.81 1.48 34.91
CA LEU A 168 9.62 1.78 33.72
C LEU A 168 11.02 2.28 34.07
N SER A 169 11.16 3.20 35.04
CA SER A 169 12.48 3.63 35.52
C SER A 169 13.27 2.49 36.18
N TYR A 170 12.61 1.61 36.95
CA TYR A 170 13.23 0.40 37.51
C TYR A 170 13.84 -0.49 36.41
N TYR A 171 13.06 -0.82 35.38
CA TYR A 171 13.55 -1.63 34.26
C TYR A 171 14.61 -0.90 33.42
N ALA A 172 14.49 0.42 33.27
CA ALA A 172 15.48 1.24 32.58
C ALA A 172 16.84 1.22 33.29
N ILE A 173 16.86 1.26 34.63
CA ILE A 173 18.09 1.10 35.41
C ILE A 173 18.76 -0.23 35.08
N LEU A 174 18.02 -1.35 35.17
CA LEU A 174 18.56 -2.69 34.88
C LEU A 174 19.09 -2.80 33.45
N LYS A 175 18.34 -2.27 32.48
CA LYS A 175 18.75 -2.22 31.07
C LYS A 175 20.04 -1.40 30.87
N ASN A 176 20.12 -0.22 31.46
CA ASN A 176 21.28 0.65 31.33
C ASN A 176 22.53 0.00 31.93
N LEU A 177 22.41 -0.64 33.10
CA LEU A 177 23.49 -1.41 33.71
C LEU A 177 23.94 -2.58 32.81
N MET A 178 22.98 -3.31 32.24
CA MET A 178 23.26 -4.42 31.32
C MET A 178 24.15 -3.98 30.16
N TYR A 179 23.86 -2.84 29.53
CA TYR A 179 24.63 -2.34 28.38
C TYR A 179 25.94 -1.66 28.79
N ASN A 180 25.96 -0.89 29.89
CA ASN A 180 27.15 -0.14 30.29
C ASN A 180 28.20 -1.00 31.01
N LYS A 181 27.77 -2.03 31.74
CA LYS A 181 28.64 -2.89 32.56
C LYS A 181 28.49 -4.38 32.24
N THR A 182 28.23 -4.72 30.97
CA THR A 182 28.01 -6.11 30.51
C THR A 182 29.11 -7.07 30.98
N LYS A 183 30.38 -6.70 30.83
CA LYS A 183 31.52 -7.56 31.20
C LYS A 183 31.55 -7.89 32.70
N VAL A 184 31.17 -6.93 33.55
CA VAL A 184 31.14 -7.11 35.01
C VAL A 184 29.96 -8.00 35.39
N LEU A 185 28.79 -7.74 34.80
CA LEU A 185 27.58 -8.51 35.07
C LEU A 185 27.66 -9.95 34.57
N LEU A 186 28.41 -10.22 33.49
CA LEU A 186 28.65 -11.59 33.01
C LEU A 186 29.43 -12.45 34.01
N ASN A 187 30.29 -11.87 34.84
CA ASN A 187 31.02 -12.60 35.88
C ASN A 187 30.09 -13.10 37.01
N ASN A 188 28.94 -12.46 37.20
CA ASN A 188 27.91 -12.80 38.19
C ASN A 188 26.54 -12.85 37.52
N SER A 189 26.45 -13.59 36.40
CA SER A 189 25.27 -13.59 35.54
C SER A 189 24.00 -14.06 36.24
N ASN A 190 24.10 -15.09 37.08
CA ASN A 190 22.94 -15.70 37.73
C ASN A 190 22.18 -14.70 38.61
N ASP A 191 22.86 -13.94 39.47
CA ASP A 191 22.20 -12.97 40.37
C ASP A 191 21.54 -11.84 39.59
N PHE A 192 22.18 -11.38 38.51
CA PHE A 192 21.63 -10.34 37.65
C PHE A 192 20.40 -10.83 36.87
N VAL A 193 20.50 -12.01 36.25
CA VAL A 193 19.39 -12.64 35.54
C VAL A 193 18.21 -12.88 36.49
N TYR A 194 18.48 -13.40 37.70
CA TYR A 194 17.47 -13.58 38.74
C TYR A 194 16.80 -12.25 39.13
N ALA A 195 17.58 -11.18 39.32
CA ALA A 195 17.03 -9.86 39.64
C ALA A 195 16.11 -9.31 38.54
N VAL A 196 16.44 -9.53 37.27
CA VAL A 196 15.59 -9.11 36.14
C VAL A 196 14.30 -9.95 36.08
N ILE A 197 14.42 -11.28 36.17
CA ILE A 197 13.27 -12.20 36.11
C ILE A 197 12.33 -11.96 37.30
N SER A 198 12.87 -11.84 38.52
CA SER A 198 12.09 -11.57 39.73
C SER A 198 11.45 -10.18 39.70
N ALA A 199 12.07 -9.19 39.07
CA ALA A 199 11.45 -7.87 38.91
C ALA A 199 10.30 -7.86 37.90
N MET A 200 10.38 -8.70 36.87
CA MET A 200 9.34 -8.87 35.85
C MET A 200 8.17 -9.74 36.32
N ASP A 201 8.37 -10.56 37.34
CA ASP A 201 7.35 -11.45 37.87
C ASP A 201 6.05 -10.67 38.17
N SER A 202 4.95 -11.12 37.58
CA SER A 202 3.62 -10.53 37.68
C SER A 202 3.44 -9.11 37.09
N GLU A 203 4.27 -8.65 36.15
CA GLU A 203 4.04 -7.40 35.40
C GLU A 203 2.84 -7.54 34.43
N SER A 204 1.88 -6.62 34.49
CA SER A 204 0.65 -6.70 33.68
C SER A 204 0.41 -5.48 32.79
N ASP A 205 1.18 -4.40 32.94
CA ASP A 205 0.99 -3.22 32.09
C ASP A 205 1.67 -3.43 30.72
N PRO A 206 0.93 -3.30 29.60
CA PRO A 206 1.47 -3.57 28.27
C PRO A 206 2.65 -2.65 27.90
N ARG A 207 2.72 -1.42 28.44
CA ARG A 207 3.83 -0.49 28.17
C ARG A 207 5.12 -0.95 28.85
N CYS A 208 5.00 -1.54 30.04
CA CYS A 208 6.12 -2.14 30.75
C CYS A 208 6.59 -3.42 30.06
N LEU A 209 5.66 -4.29 29.65
CA LEU A 209 5.99 -5.53 28.93
C LEU A 209 6.69 -5.25 27.59
N VAL A 210 6.18 -4.32 26.77
CA VAL A 210 6.85 -3.93 25.52
C VAL A 210 8.26 -3.40 25.79
N TYR A 211 8.45 -2.59 26.84
CA TYR A 211 9.78 -2.08 27.20
C TYR A 211 10.74 -3.21 27.61
N LEU A 212 10.27 -4.18 28.40
CA LEU A 212 11.04 -5.37 28.79
C LEU A 212 11.41 -6.22 27.57
N PHE A 213 10.43 -6.52 26.70
CA PHE A 213 10.64 -7.31 25.49
C PHE A 213 11.64 -6.70 24.49
N GLN A 214 11.97 -5.41 24.60
CA GLN A 214 13.00 -4.78 23.79
C GLN A 214 14.43 -5.24 24.13
N PHE A 215 14.71 -5.58 25.39
CA PHE A 215 16.08 -5.90 25.83
C PHE A 215 16.24 -7.30 26.44
N LEU A 216 15.14 -7.94 26.87
CA LEU A 216 15.18 -9.32 27.33
C LEU A 216 15.76 -10.32 26.31
N PRO A 217 15.51 -10.23 24.99
CA PRO A 217 16.14 -11.13 24.05
C PRO A 217 17.67 -11.04 24.05
N TYR A 218 18.21 -9.83 24.24
CA TYR A 218 19.66 -9.64 24.40
C TYR A 218 20.15 -10.27 25.71
N LEU A 219 19.44 -10.07 26.82
CA LEU A 219 19.77 -10.69 28.10
C LEU A 219 19.80 -12.22 28.00
N LEU A 220 18.73 -12.82 27.48
CA LEU A 220 18.56 -14.28 27.40
C LEU A 220 19.53 -14.96 26.42
N SER A 221 20.00 -14.24 25.39
CA SER A 221 20.97 -14.76 24.42
C SER A 221 22.43 -14.60 24.87
N GLN A 222 22.76 -13.56 25.64
CA GLN A 222 24.14 -13.25 26.03
C GLN A 222 24.51 -13.76 27.43
N PHE A 223 23.56 -13.80 28.37
CA PHE A 223 23.82 -14.20 29.75
C PHE A 223 23.46 -15.68 29.96
N PRO A 224 24.38 -16.51 30.48
CA PRO A 224 24.10 -17.92 30.68
C PRO A 224 23.08 -18.10 31.81
N LEU A 225 21.95 -18.76 31.50
CA LEU A 225 20.85 -19.00 32.44
C LEU A 225 21.19 -20.08 33.48
N ASN A 226 22.04 -21.05 33.13
CA ASN A 226 22.45 -22.16 34.00
C ASN A 226 21.22 -22.84 34.68
N ASN A 227 21.18 -22.82 36.01
CA ASN A 227 20.12 -23.40 36.83
C ASN A 227 18.83 -22.54 36.88
N LEU A 228 18.83 -21.31 36.34
CA LEU A 228 17.68 -20.42 36.30
C LEU A 228 16.83 -20.59 35.03
N CYS A 229 17.17 -21.56 34.17
CA CYS A 229 16.54 -21.72 32.87
C CYS A 229 15.04 -22.01 32.98
N GLU A 230 14.64 -22.89 33.90
CA GLU A 230 13.23 -23.24 34.13
C GLU A 230 12.46 -22.06 34.72
N GLU A 231 13.02 -21.36 35.70
CA GLU A 231 12.41 -20.19 36.32
C GLU A 231 12.25 -19.03 35.32
N ALA A 232 13.27 -18.79 34.48
CA ALA A 232 13.23 -17.78 33.42
C ALA A 232 12.12 -18.09 32.41
N PHE A 233 12.02 -19.36 32.01
CA PHE A 233 10.97 -19.80 31.10
C PHE A 233 9.59 -19.65 31.74
N SER A 234 9.41 -20.10 32.98
CA SER A 234 8.12 -20.04 33.69
C SER A 234 7.56 -18.62 33.80
N VAL A 235 8.42 -17.63 34.07
CA VAL A 235 8.02 -16.21 34.10
C VAL A 235 7.59 -15.70 32.73
N LEU A 236 8.21 -16.14 31.64
CA LEU A 236 7.78 -15.76 30.28
C LEU A 236 6.52 -16.52 29.84
N GLU A 237 6.40 -17.80 30.22
CA GLU A 237 5.32 -18.70 29.84
C GLU A 237 3.95 -18.18 30.31
N CYS A 238 3.90 -17.49 31.46
CA CYS A 238 2.63 -16.98 32.01
C CYS A 238 1.93 -15.96 31.09
N TYR A 239 2.66 -15.35 30.15
CA TYR A 239 2.10 -14.43 29.15
C TYR A 239 1.63 -15.12 27.86
N PHE A 240 1.82 -16.45 27.75
CA PHE A 240 1.53 -17.23 26.55
C PHE A 240 0.26 -18.09 26.70
N PRO A 241 -0.73 -17.99 25.78
CA PRO A 241 -0.79 -17.10 24.62
C PRO A 241 -1.20 -15.67 25.00
N VAL A 242 -0.84 -14.69 24.16
CA VAL A 242 -1.15 -13.29 24.47
C VAL A 242 -2.64 -13.01 24.22
N ASP A 243 -3.37 -12.77 25.31
CA ASP A 243 -4.76 -12.32 25.31
C ASP A 243 -4.83 -10.83 25.70
N PHE A 244 -4.88 -9.94 24.71
CA PHE A 244 -4.86 -8.49 24.92
C PHE A 244 -5.83 -7.78 23.98
N ASN A 245 -6.68 -6.92 24.55
CA ASN A 245 -7.62 -6.07 23.82
C ASN A 245 -7.28 -4.59 24.07
N PRO A 246 -6.77 -3.85 23.07
CA PRO A 246 -6.39 -2.45 23.25
C PRO A 246 -7.62 -1.57 23.47
N ARG A 247 -7.51 -0.59 24.38
CA ARG A 247 -8.57 0.40 24.63
C ARG A 247 -8.62 1.49 23.55
N ASP A 248 -7.50 1.77 22.87
CA ASP A 248 -7.37 2.80 21.83
C ASP A 248 -6.75 2.21 20.55
N LYS A 249 -7.28 2.57 19.36
CA LYS A 249 -6.79 2.08 18.05
C LYS A 249 -5.39 2.59 17.64
N VAL A 250 -4.83 3.55 18.37
CA VAL A 250 -3.54 4.20 18.09
C VAL A 250 -2.43 3.74 19.07
N GLY A 251 -2.76 2.87 20.03
CA GLY A 251 -1.85 2.38 21.07
C GLY A 251 -1.16 1.05 20.73
N ILE A 252 -0.47 0.48 21.73
CA ILE A 252 0.15 -0.86 21.68
C ILE A 252 -0.90 -1.89 21.26
N THR A 253 -0.55 -2.72 20.28
CA THR A 253 -1.43 -3.78 19.78
C THR A 253 -1.13 -5.12 20.45
N ARG A 254 -2.04 -6.09 20.26
CA ARG A 254 -1.84 -7.46 20.71
C ARG A 254 -0.66 -8.11 19.99
N GLU A 255 -0.52 -7.81 18.70
CA GLU A 255 0.55 -8.28 17.83
C GLU A 255 1.92 -7.79 18.30
N ASP A 256 2.03 -6.53 18.77
CA ASP A 256 3.28 -5.98 19.33
C ASP A 256 3.75 -6.80 20.55
N LEU A 257 2.81 -7.15 21.44
CA LEU A 257 3.09 -7.95 22.64
C LEU A 257 3.43 -9.41 22.28
N ALA A 258 2.65 -10.03 21.39
CA ALA A 258 2.87 -11.41 20.95
C ALA A 258 4.23 -11.57 20.25
N GLN A 259 4.59 -10.62 19.38
CA GLN A 259 5.91 -10.62 18.73
C GLN A 259 7.04 -10.39 19.74
N GLY A 260 6.88 -9.44 20.68
CA GLY A 260 7.86 -9.19 21.73
C GLY A 260 8.11 -10.41 22.63
N LEU A 261 7.04 -11.08 23.06
CA LEU A 261 7.13 -12.31 23.86
C LEU A 261 7.80 -13.44 23.07
N LYS A 262 7.39 -13.66 21.82
CA LYS A 262 7.99 -14.67 20.93
C LYS A 262 9.50 -14.45 20.77
N ASN A 263 9.95 -13.21 20.56
CA ASN A 263 11.37 -12.89 20.49
C ASN A 263 12.13 -13.25 21.77
N CYS A 264 11.47 -13.12 22.94
CA CYS A 264 12.07 -13.53 24.22
C CYS A 264 12.15 -15.04 24.36
N LEU A 265 11.06 -15.76 24.05
CA LEU A 265 11.03 -17.23 24.09
C LEU A 265 12.04 -17.85 23.12
N LEU A 266 12.27 -17.24 21.96
CA LEU A 266 13.21 -17.73 20.96
C LEU A 266 14.64 -17.21 21.12
N ALA A 267 14.92 -16.40 22.14
CA ALA A 267 16.24 -15.78 22.34
C ALA A 267 17.35 -16.78 22.66
N THR A 268 17.02 -17.97 23.17
CA THR A 268 17.98 -19.02 23.52
C THR A 268 17.48 -20.41 23.10
N PRO A 269 18.33 -21.26 22.50
CA PRO A 269 17.93 -22.61 22.10
C PRO A 269 17.62 -23.51 23.30
N THR A 270 18.14 -23.18 24.50
CA THR A 270 17.94 -23.98 25.72
C THR A 270 16.47 -24.06 26.18
N PHE A 271 15.60 -23.15 25.71
CA PHE A 271 14.18 -23.19 25.99
C PHE A 271 13.40 -24.22 25.14
N ALA A 272 14.01 -24.83 24.12
CA ALA A 272 13.33 -25.77 23.22
C ALA A 272 12.56 -26.88 23.98
N GLN A 273 13.20 -27.49 24.98
CA GLN A 273 12.64 -28.58 25.79
C GLN A 273 11.40 -28.18 26.60
N TYR A 274 11.18 -26.88 26.83
CA TYR A 274 10.01 -26.37 27.56
C TYR A 274 8.97 -25.74 26.60
N ILE A 275 9.44 -25.04 25.56
CA ILE A 275 8.58 -24.41 24.56
C ILE A 275 7.77 -25.46 23.79
N ILE A 276 8.41 -26.54 23.34
CA ILE A 276 7.73 -27.53 22.50
C ILE A 276 6.56 -28.18 23.26
N PRO A 277 6.73 -28.74 24.48
CA PRO A 277 5.61 -29.26 25.25
C PRO A 277 4.51 -28.20 25.49
N THR A 278 4.90 -26.98 25.89
CA THR A 278 3.94 -25.89 26.15
C THR A 278 3.10 -25.56 24.92
N ALA A 279 3.74 -25.42 23.75
CA ALA A 279 3.06 -25.13 22.50
C ALA A 279 2.09 -26.26 22.12
N LEU A 280 2.48 -27.53 22.32
CA LEU A 280 1.62 -28.68 22.07
C LEU A 280 0.40 -28.71 23.00
N ASP A 281 0.58 -28.39 24.29
CA ASP A 281 -0.52 -28.28 25.24
C ASP A 281 -1.51 -27.17 24.86
N LYS A 282 -1.01 -26.01 24.38
CA LYS A 282 -1.87 -24.93 23.88
C LYS A 282 -2.58 -25.30 22.57
N LEU A 283 -1.97 -26.12 21.71
CA LEU A 283 -2.60 -26.62 20.49
C LEU A 283 -3.76 -27.58 20.77
N ASP A 284 -3.73 -28.31 21.88
CA ASP A 284 -4.84 -29.18 22.31
C ASP A 284 -6.03 -28.38 22.91
N SER A 285 -5.91 -27.05 23.10
CA SER A 285 -7.01 -26.19 23.53
C SER A 285 -8.01 -25.88 22.40
N GLN A 286 -9.13 -25.20 22.70
CA GLN A 286 -10.11 -24.75 21.69
C GLN A 286 -9.92 -23.28 21.26
N VAL A 287 -8.84 -22.63 21.70
CA VAL A 287 -8.65 -21.18 21.50
C VAL A 287 -7.85 -20.93 20.22
N LYS A 288 -8.50 -20.41 19.17
CA LYS A 288 -7.87 -20.12 17.87
C LYS A 288 -6.60 -19.28 18.01
N VAL A 289 -6.62 -18.24 18.84
CA VAL A 289 -5.47 -17.36 19.07
C VAL A 289 -4.28 -18.13 19.66
N ALA A 290 -4.54 -19.07 20.58
CA ALA A 290 -3.53 -19.93 21.17
C ALA A 290 -2.90 -20.86 20.12
N HIS A 291 -3.70 -21.38 19.19
CA HIS A 291 -3.20 -22.18 18.07
C HIS A 291 -2.28 -21.36 17.18
N MET A 292 -2.72 -20.17 16.77
CA MET A 292 -1.94 -19.30 15.89
C MET A 292 -0.59 -18.92 16.51
N ASP A 293 -0.58 -18.50 17.77
CA ASP A 293 0.66 -18.16 18.48
C ASP A 293 1.60 -19.38 18.61
N SER A 294 1.06 -20.55 18.94
CA SER A 294 1.85 -21.79 19.11
C SER A 294 2.46 -22.27 17.81
N LEU A 295 1.70 -22.23 16.71
CA LEU A 295 2.21 -22.62 15.40
C LEU A 295 3.29 -21.65 14.91
N ASN A 296 3.10 -20.33 15.07
CA ASN A 296 4.13 -19.35 14.71
C ASN A 296 5.41 -19.53 15.56
N LEU A 297 5.25 -19.78 16.87
CA LEU A 297 6.37 -20.04 17.76
C LEU A 297 7.15 -21.29 17.35
N LEU A 298 6.47 -22.37 16.97
CA LEU A 298 7.11 -23.59 16.45
C LEU A 298 7.82 -23.35 15.12
N ILE A 299 7.21 -22.64 14.18
CA ILE A 299 7.80 -22.36 12.85
C ILE A 299 9.13 -21.62 12.99
N GLU A 300 9.16 -20.52 13.76
CA GLU A 300 10.37 -19.72 13.96
C GLU A 300 11.37 -20.44 14.88
N GLY A 301 10.88 -21.19 15.86
CA GLY A 301 11.75 -21.99 16.75
C GLY A 301 12.55 -23.06 16.00
N MET A 302 11.97 -23.68 14.98
CA MET A 302 12.66 -24.67 14.13
C MET A 302 13.89 -24.11 13.39
N GLU A 303 13.98 -22.79 13.20
CA GLU A 303 15.18 -22.16 12.63
C GLU A 303 16.34 -22.04 13.62
N ILE A 304 16.04 -22.12 14.92
CA ILE A 304 16.96 -21.84 16.02
C ILE A 304 17.36 -23.12 16.77
N TRP A 305 16.42 -24.05 16.97
CA TRP A 305 16.63 -25.27 17.76
C TRP A 305 17.50 -26.28 17.04
N SER A 306 18.22 -27.09 17.81
CA SER A 306 19.03 -28.15 17.21
C SER A 306 18.14 -29.31 16.79
N VAL A 307 18.63 -30.08 15.81
CA VAL A 307 17.94 -31.29 15.33
C VAL A 307 17.72 -32.30 16.47
N ASN A 308 18.63 -32.36 17.45
CA ASN A 308 18.50 -33.28 18.58
C ASN A 308 17.34 -32.90 19.51
N ASP A 309 17.09 -31.60 19.71
CA ASP A 309 15.97 -31.12 20.52
C ASP A 309 14.64 -31.51 19.88
N LEU A 310 14.57 -31.44 18.54
CA LEU A 310 13.36 -31.78 17.78
C LEU A 310 13.05 -33.28 17.73
N LYS A 311 14.08 -34.13 17.58
CA LYS A 311 13.92 -35.58 17.40
C LYS A 311 13.01 -36.23 18.42
N ALA A 312 13.19 -35.89 19.70
CA ALA A 312 12.42 -36.48 20.80
C ALA A 312 10.93 -36.12 20.74
N HIS A 313 10.59 -34.99 20.12
CA HIS A 313 9.22 -34.45 20.08
C HIS A 313 8.53 -34.63 18.72
N THR A 314 9.22 -35.05 17.66
CA THR A 314 8.64 -35.24 16.32
C THR A 314 7.32 -36.02 16.32
N PRO A 315 7.18 -37.17 17.02
CA PRO A 315 5.92 -37.93 17.03
C PRO A 315 4.77 -37.16 17.69
N ASP A 316 5.05 -36.45 18.79
CA ASP A 316 4.04 -35.68 19.52
C ASP A 316 3.62 -34.43 18.74
N ILE A 317 4.58 -33.76 18.07
CA ILE A 317 4.30 -32.65 17.15
C ILE A 317 3.36 -33.13 16.03
N TRP A 318 3.66 -34.26 15.40
CA TRP A 318 2.80 -34.80 14.35
C TRP A 318 1.41 -35.18 14.87
N LYS A 319 1.34 -35.80 16.04
CA LYS A 319 0.06 -36.15 16.69
C LYS A 319 -0.81 -34.91 16.93
N SER A 320 -0.24 -33.79 17.35
CA SER A 320 -1.00 -32.54 17.53
C SER A 320 -1.37 -31.90 16.19
N LEU A 321 -0.45 -31.83 15.23
CA LEU A 321 -0.72 -31.24 13.91
C LEU A 321 -1.75 -32.02 13.09
N SER A 322 -1.73 -33.35 13.15
CA SER A 322 -2.70 -34.20 12.44
C SER A 322 -4.14 -33.97 12.92
N LYS A 323 -4.36 -33.71 14.22
CA LYS A 323 -5.68 -33.33 14.76
C LYS A 323 -6.17 -31.98 14.24
N LEU A 324 -5.27 -31.08 13.85
CA LEU A 324 -5.63 -29.76 13.32
C LEU A 324 -5.85 -29.80 11.80
N LEU A 325 -5.13 -30.69 11.09
CA LEU A 325 -5.09 -30.73 9.63
C LEU A 325 -6.10 -31.70 8.99
N LEU A 326 -6.39 -32.83 9.65
CA LEU A 326 -7.23 -33.88 9.08
C LEU A 326 -8.73 -33.64 9.26
N PRO A 327 -9.24 -33.02 10.35
CA PRO A 327 -10.56 -32.40 10.33
C PRO A 327 -10.57 -31.19 9.38
N PRO A 328 -11.75 -30.72 8.90
CA PRO A 328 -11.82 -29.50 8.10
C PRO A 328 -11.25 -28.32 8.91
N PRO A 329 -10.07 -27.78 8.54
CA PRO A 329 -9.40 -26.79 9.39
C PRO A 329 -10.06 -25.42 9.23
N ASP A 330 -9.96 -24.58 10.26
CA ASP A 330 -10.07 -23.14 10.07
C ASP A 330 -8.94 -22.70 9.13
N ASN A 331 -9.24 -21.87 8.12
CA ASN A 331 -8.30 -21.56 7.04
C ASN A 331 -6.96 -21.01 7.56
N ASP A 332 -6.98 -20.16 8.59
CA ASP A 332 -5.77 -19.51 9.11
C ASP A 332 -4.90 -20.50 9.90
N VAL A 333 -5.54 -21.29 10.77
CA VAL A 333 -4.86 -22.29 11.62
C VAL A 333 -4.32 -23.43 10.75
N GLY A 334 -5.11 -23.89 9.78
CA GLY A 334 -4.71 -24.95 8.84
C GLY A 334 -3.47 -24.58 8.03
N ASP A 335 -3.41 -23.35 7.51
CA ASP A 335 -2.26 -22.88 6.73
C ASP A 335 -0.98 -22.77 7.59
N LEU A 336 -1.08 -22.29 8.84
CA LEU A 336 0.05 -22.30 9.75
C LEU A 336 0.47 -23.72 10.17
N ALA A 337 -0.48 -24.63 10.38
CA ALA A 337 -0.18 -26.02 10.70
C ALA A 337 0.55 -26.72 9.56
N LEU A 338 0.13 -26.47 8.30
CA LEU A 338 0.85 -26.94 7.12
C LEU A 338 2.28 -26.39 7.04
N LYS A 339 2.46 -25.08 7.27
CA LYS A 339 3.80 -24.48 7.32
C LYS A 339 4.66 -25.08 8.41
N THR A 340 4.09 -25.43 9.56
CA THR A 340 4.79 -26.10 10.65
C THR A 340 5.26 -27.50 10.24
N VAL A 341 4.41 -28.28 9.54
CA VAL A 341 4.82 -29.58 8.95
C VAL A 341 5.97 -29.42 7.95
N VAL A 342 5.92 -28.41 7.09
CA VAL A 342 7.01 -28.14 6.14
C VAL A 342 8.29 -27.72 6.87
N SER A 343 8.19 -26.89 7.91
CA SER A 343 9.34 -26.43 8.69
C SER A 343 10.03 -27.57 9.45
N ILE A 344 9.28 -28.52 10.02
CA ILE A 344 9.90 -29.69 10.68
C ILE A 344 10.57 -30.60 9.66
N ILE A 345 9.95 -30.87 8.52
CA ILE A 345 10.54 -31.71 7.46
C ILE A 345 11.83 -31.08 6.95
N THR A 346 11.81 -29.80 6.60
CA THR A 346 13.00 -29.08 6.11
C THR A 346 14.11 -29.02 7.14
N THR A 347 13.78 -28.95 8.43
CA THR A 347 14.78 -28.92 9.51
C THR A 347 15.40 -30.30 9.75
N LEU A 348 14.62 -31.37 9.72
CA LEU A 348 15.14 -32.74 9.83
C LEU A 348 16.00 -33.13 8.61
N ASP A 349 15.62 -32.68 7.41
CA ASP A 349 16.35 -32.96 6.16
C ASP A 349 17.75 -32.31 6.11
N LYS A 350 17.99 -31.23 6.88
CA LYS A 350 19.31 -30.57 6.98
C LYS A 350 20.40 -31.45 7.59
N SER A 351 20.03 -32.50 8.35
CA SER A 351 21.00 -33.34 9.07
C SER A 351 20.79 -34.81 8.78
N ASN A 352 21.79 -35.46 8.19
CA ASN A 352 21.79 -36.91 7.94
C ASN A 352 21.49 -37.75 9.19
N SER A 353 21.80 -37.22 10.38
CA SER A 353 21.54 -37.90 11.64
C SER A 353 20.05 -38.05 11.96
N ALA A 354 19.16 -37.33 11.28
CA ALA A 354 17.71 -37.31 11.52
C ALA A 354 16.87 -37.95 10.41
N TYR A 355 17.50 -38.62 9.45
CA TYR A 355 16.77 -39.26 8.35
C TYR A 355 15.85 -40.38 8.80
N GLN A 356 16.17 -41.07 9.90
CA GLN A 356 15.31 -42.11 10.44
C GLN A 356 13.99 -41.51 10.97
N GLU A 357 14.08 -40.41 11.72
CA GLU A 357 12.94 -39.70 12.27
C GLU A 357 12.11 -39.01 11.16
N LEU A 358 12.78 -38.48 10.13
CA LEU A 358 12.11 -37.94 8.94
C LEU A 358 11.35 -39.03 8.18
N ASP A 359 11.98 -40.18 7.92
CA ASP A 359 11.32 -41.30 7.23
C ASP A 359 10.11 -41.80 8.03
N GLN A 360 10.24 -41.93 9.35
CA GLN A 360 9.11 -42.30 10.23
C GLN A 360 7.98 -41.27 10.18
N LEU A 361 8.29 -39.97 10.21
CA LEU A 361 7.29 -38.90 10.07
C LEU A 361 6.55 -39.00 8.73
N LEU A 362 7.26 -39.25 7.63
CA LEU A 362 6.65 -39.42 6.30
C LEU A 362 5.76 -40.68 6.23
N GLU A 363 6.17 -41.77 6.88
CA GLU A 363 5.35 -42.98 7.04
C GLU A 363 4.08 -42.70 7.86
N ASP A 364 4.18 -41.97 8.97
CA ASP A 364 3.04 -41.60 9.82
C ASP A 364 2.05 -40.68 9.08
N ILE A 365 2.57 -39.69 8.33
CA ILE A 365 1.76 -38.84 7.45
C ILE A 365 1.03 -39.70 6.42
N SER A 366 1.73 -40.60 5.75
CA SER A 366 1.14 -41.48 4.74
C SER A 366 0.08 -42.41 5.33
N ALA A 367 0.35 -43.03 6.48
CA ALA A 367 -0.56 -43.95 7.15
C ALA A 367 -1.86 -43.24 7.56
N SER A 368 -1.78 -41.99 8.04
CA SER A 368 -2.95 -41.20 8.43
C SER A 368 -3.79 -40.67 7.26
N THR A 369 -3.21 -40.61 6.05
CA THR A 369 -3.84 -39.98 4.88
C THR A 369 -4.35 -40.97 3.84
N HIS A 370 -3.78 -42.17 3.78
CA HIS A 370 -4.05 -43.14 2.71
C HIS A 370 -5.54 -43.47 2.50
N GLY A 371 -6.31 -43.60 3.59
CA GLY A 371 -7.75 -43.91 3.54
C GLY A 371 -8.61 -42.80 2.93
N PHE A 372 -8.15 -41.55 2.97
CA PHE A 372 -8.89 -40.41 2.41
C PHE A 372 -8.62 -40.17 0.93
N LEU A 373 -7.65 -40.88 0.34
CA LEU A 373 -7.27 -40.79 -1.07
C LEU A 373 -7.99 -41.82 -1.95
N SER A 374 -8.97 -42.55 -1.44
CA SER A 374 -9.67 -43.60 -2.21
C SER A 374 -10.79 -43.09 -3.11
N ASP A 375 -11.36 -41.91 -2.81
CA ASP A 375 -12.44 -41.29 -3.58
C ASP A 375 -12.34 -39.75 -3.49
N PRO A 376 -12.27 -39.03 -4.63
CA PRO A 376 -12.20 -37.57 -4.68
C PRO A 376 -13.36 -36.84 -3.98
N ASN A 377 -14.50 -37.50 -3.79
CA ASN A 377 -15.69 -36.91 -3.19
C ASN A 377 -15.69 -36.97 -1.66
N LEU A 378 -14.68 -37.61 -1.04
CA LEU A 378 -14.55 -37.61 0.42
C LEU A 378 -14.27 -36.19 0.93
N SER A 379 -14.93 -35.82 2.04
CA SER A 379 -14.77 -34.48 2.64
C SER A 379 -13.33 -34.13 3.01
N LEU A 380 -12.52 -35.15 3.29
CA LEU A 380 -11.11 -35.01 3.67
C LEU A 380 -10.12 -35.21 2.51
N PHE A 381 -10.59 -35.45 1.28
CA PHE A 381 -9.73 -35.59 0.11
C PHE A 381 -8.92 -34.31 -0.16
N ASN A 382 -9.58 -33.15 -0.18
CA ASN A 382 -8.94 -31.86 -0.44
C ASN A 382 -7.95 -31.44 0.67
N PRO A 383 -8.30 -31.48 1.98
CA PRO A 383 -7.33 -31.25 3.05
C PRO A 383 -6.11 -32.18 2.97
N THR A 384 -6.36 -33.47 2.70
CA THR A 384 -5.30 -34.48 2.60
C THR A 384 -4.36 -34.21 1.43
N THR A 385 -4.89 -33.95 0.24
CA THR A 385 -4.08 -33.66 -0.94
C THR A 385 -3.31 -32.35 -0.80
N LYS A 386 -3.90 -31.33 -0.16
CA LYS A 386 -3.20 -30.08 0.19
C LYS A 386 -2.02 -30.32 1.12
N LEU A 387 -2.20 -31.15 2.16
CA LEU A 387 -1.12 -31.57 3.05
C LEU A 387 0.02 -32.26 2.29
N LEU A 388 -0.32 -33.28 1.51
CA LEU A 388 0.67 -34.07 0.77
C LEU A 388 1.41 -33.24 -0.29
N ALA A 389 0.72 -32.28 -0.92
CA ALA A 389 1.31 -31.33 -1.84
C ALA A 389 2.29 -30.35 -1.16
N ASN A 390 2.07 -29.96 0.10
CA ASN A 390 3.02 -29.14 0.85
C ASN A 390 4.22 -29.97 1.31
N VAL A 391 3.97 -31.20 1.76
CA VAL A 391 5.02 -32.17 2.12
C VAL A 391 5.94 -32.47 0.94
N SER A 392 5.39 -32.67 -0.27
CA SER A 392 6.21 -32.92 -1.47
C SER A 392 7.06 -31.71 -1.88
N GLN A 393 6.65 -30.49 -1.53
CA GLN A 393 7.41 -29.27 -1.84
C GLN A 393 8.55 -28.97 -0.84
N ALA A 394 8.59 -29.67 0.29
CA ALA A 394 9.51 -29.41 1.39
C ALA A 394 10.97 -29.81 1.08
N SER A 395 11.23 -31.04 0.64
CA SER A 395 12.57 -31.50 0.26
C SER A 395 12.55 -32.53 -0.88
N GLU A 396 13.72 -32.80 -1.48
CA GLU A 396 13.85 -33.83 -2.53
C GLU A 396 13.44 -35.22 -1.98
N ARG A 397 13.85 -35.52 -0.74
CA ARG A 397 13.54 -36.80 -0.08
C ARG A 397 12.04 -36.96 0.17
N SER A 398 11.37 -35.93 0.69
CA SER A 398 9.92 -35.97 0.92
C SER A 398 9.15 -36.06 -0.39
N CYS A 399 9.56 -35.31 -1.42
CA CYS A 399 8.99 -35.39 -2.77
C CYS A 399 9.06 -36.82 -3.33
N GLY A 400 10.25 -37.42 -3.32
CA GLY A 400 10.46 -38.79 -3.79
C GLY A 400 9.63 -39.82 -3.04
N PHE A 401 9.48 -39.67 -1.72
CA PHE A 401 8.61 -40.53 -0.91
C PHE A 401 7.14 -40.40 -1.32
N ILE A 402 6.62 -39.17 -1.40
CA ILE A 402 5.21 -38.91 -1.74
C ILE A 402 4.87 -39.45 -3.13
N ILE A 403 5.73 -39.23 -4.13
CA ILE A 403 5.52 -39.73 -5.49
C ILE A 403 5.45 -41.27 -5.49
N ARG A 404 6.40 -41.93 -4.82
CA ARG A 404 6.45 -43.40 -4.75
C ARG A 404 5.20 -44.00 -4.10
N THR A 405 4.66 -43.34 -3.08
CA THR A 405 3.59 -43.89 -2.25
C THR A 405 2.19 -43.56 -2.79
N ILE A 406 1.97 -42.38 -3.36
CA ILE A 406 0.63 -41.85 -3.64
C ILE A 406 0.33 -41.72 -5.14
N LEU A 407 1.33 -41.53 -6.00
CA LEU A 407 1.08 -41.24 -7.43
C LEU A 407 0.25 -42.34 -8.11
N GLY A 408 0.54 -43.62 -7.83
CA GLY A 408 -0.20 -44.74 -8.41
C GLY A 408 -1.70 -44.72 -8.06
N GLN A 409 -2.05 -44.32 -6.83
CA GLN A 409 -3.43 -44.18 -6.38
C GLN A 409 -4.14 -43.02 -7.08
N LEU A 410 -3.49 -41.85 -7.18
CA LEU A 410 -4.06 -40.70 -7.90
C LEU A 410 -4.24 -40.98 -9.40
N LEU A 411 -3.29 -41.70 -10.03
CA LEU A 411 -3.40 -42.11 -11.43
C LEU A 411 -4.59 -43.04 -11.67
N ALA A 412 -4.90 -43.93 -10.73
CA ALA A 412 -6.07 -44.81 -10.81
C ALA A 412 -7.38 -44.02 -10.67
N LEU A 413 -7.41 -42.95 -9.87
CA LEU A 413 -8.58 -42.09 -9.73
C LEU A 413 -8.90 -41.30 -11.00
N LEU A 414 -7.89 -40.98 -11.83
CA LEU A 414 -8.12 -40.30 -13.11
C LEU A 414 -8.97 -41.12 -14.10
N ASP A 415 -9.01 -42.45 -13.96
CA ASP A 415 -9.91 -43.30 -14.76
C ASP A 415 -11.38 -43.08 -14.43
N GLN A 416 -11.69 -42.65 -13.21
CA GLN A 416 -13.06 -42.37 -12.80
C GLN A 416 -13.49 -41.00 -13.33
N PRO A 417 -14.62 -40.91 -14.06
CA PRO A 417 -15.11 -39.63 -14.58
C PRO A 417 -15.62 -38.70 -13.48
N SER A 418 -16.10 -39.25 -12.36
CA SER A 418 -16.52 -38.50 -11.17
C SER A 418 -15.31 -38.06 -10.36
N GLY A 419 -15.10 -36.76 -10.20
CA GLY A 419 -14.02 -36.20 -9.36
C GLY A 419 -12.63 -36.15 -10.03
N ARG A 420 -12.58 -36.34 -11.36
CA ARG A 420 -11.34 -36.25 -12.15
C ARG A 420 -10.70 -34.87 -12.07
N ASP A 421 -11.51 -33.81 -12.16
CA ASP A 421 -11.10 -32.42 -12.03
C ASP A 421 -10.47 -32.11 -10.67
N ILE A 422 -11.05 -32.64 -9.60
CA ILE A 422 -10.53 -32.54 -8.22
C ILE A 422 -9.18 -33.26 -8.11
N THR A 423 -9.08 -34.46 -8.67
CA THR A 423 -7.84 -35.26 -8.67
C THR A 423 -6.71 -34.55 -9.43
N LEU A 424 -7.01 -33.96 -10.59
CA LEU A 424 -6.02 -33.19 -11.36
C LEU A 424 -5.55 -31.94 -10.60
N THR A 425 -6.47 -31.26 -9.92
CA THR A 425 -6.14 -30.10 -9.07
C THR A 425 -5.17 -30.51 -7.95
N ALA A 426 -5.42 -31.65 -7.30
CA ALA A 426 -4.54 -32.21 -6.29
C ALA A 426 -3.16 -32.64 -6.84
N LEU A 427 -3.12 -33.14 -8.08
CA LEU A 427 -1.91 -33.66 -8.68
C LEU A 427 -0.94 -32.54 -9.11
N CYS A 428 -1.47 -31.43 -9.63
CA CYS A 428 -0.69 -30.32 -10.18
C CYS A 428 0.49 -29.85 -9.29
N PRO A 429 0.31 -29.48 -8.01
CA PRO A 429 1.42 -29.04 -7.15
C PRO A 429 2.44 -30.15 -6.84
N ILE A 430 2.02 -31.42 -6.82
CA ILE A 430 2.93 -32.56 -6.65
C ILE A 430 3.81 -32.72 -7.89
N LEU A 431 3.26 -32.52 -9.09
CA LEU A 431 4.03 -32.54 -10.33
C LEU A 431 5.02 -31.39 -10.40
N SER A 432 4.61 -30.20 -9.99
CA SER A 432 5.51 -29.05 -9.89
C SER A 432 6.72 -29.35 -8.99
N ALA A 433 6.48 -29.96 -7.82
CA ALA A 433 7.54 -30.42 -6.93
C ALA A 433 8.45 -31.50 -7.56
N SER A 434 7.86 -32.43 -8.32
CA SER A 434 8.62 -33.50 -9.00
C SER A 434 9.61 -32.95 -10.04
N VAL A 435 9.23 -31.88 -10.74
CA VAL A 435 10.09 -31.21 -11.72
C VAL A 435 11.14 -30.36 -10.99
N LYS A 436 10.73 -29.59 -9.97
CA LYS A 436 11.63 -28.77 -9.13
C LYS A 436 12.79 -29.59 -8.54
N PHE A 437 12.50 -30.78 -8.02
CA PHE A 437 13.50 -31.67 -7.41
C PHE A 437 14.07 -32.72 -8.36
N ASN A 438 13.85 -32.57 -9.67
CA ASN A 438 14.42 -33.43 -10.71
C ASN A 438 14.14 -34.95 -10.51
N CYS A 439 12.98 -35.30 -9.98
CA CYS A 439 12.61 -36.70 -9.69
C CYS A 439 12.49 -37.57 -10.95
N TRP A 440 12.33 -36.95 -12.11
CA TRP A 440 12.19 -37.58 -13.42
C TRP A 440 13.48 -38.22 -13.95
N ASN A 441 14.64 -37.68 -13.57
CA ASN A 441 15.95 -38.14 -14.06
C ASN A 441 16.70 -38.98 -13.03
N ASN A 442 16.08 -39.27 -11.88
CA ASN A 442 16.75 -39.94 -10.77
C ASN A 442 16.82 -41.46 -11.04
N ALA A 443 17.96 -41.92 -11.58
CA ALA A 443 18.18 -43.30 -12.04
C ALA A 443 18.14 -44.38 -10.94
N SER A 444 17.94 -44.00 -9.68
CA SER A 444 18.06 -44.88 -8.52
C SER A 444 16.76 -45.57 -8.08
N ASN A 445 15.59 -45.26 -8.66
CA ASN A 445 14.32 -45.88 -8.23
C ASN A 445 13.23 -45.90 -9.32
N LYS A 446 12.28 -46.85 -9.16
CA LYS A 446 11.00 -47.04 -9.88
C LYS A 446 10.11 -45.78 -10.06
N ILE A 447 10.52 -44.64 -9.52
CA ILE A 447 9.81 -43.36 -9.57
C ILE A 447 9.77 -42.81 -11.01
N GLY A 448 10.88 -42.89 -11.74
CA GLY A 448 10.93 -42.46 -13.14
C GLY A 448 9.92 -43.21 -14.01
N GLU A 449 9.84 -44.54 -13.88
CA GLU A 449 8.88 -45.38 -14.59
C GLU A 449 7.42 -44.99 -14.30
N LEU A 450 7.09 -44.63 -13.06
CA LEU A 450 5.75 -44.16 -12.68
C LEU A 450 5.41 -42.81 -13.33
N LEU A 451 6.39 -41.91 -13.42
CA LEU A 451 6.22 -40.58 -14.01
C LEU A 451 6.16 -40.62 -15.55
N GLU A 452 6.87 -41.54 -16.21
CA GLU A 452 6.84 -41.70 -17.67
C GLU A 452 5.45 -42.08 -18.21
N ALA A 453 4.64 -42.78 -17.42
CA ALA A 453 3.27 -43.13 -17.80
C ALA A 453 2.28 -41.94 -17.72
N LEU A 454 2.64 -40.88 -16.99
CA LEU A 454 1.75 -39.77 -16.67
C LEU A 454 1.33 -38.93 -17.88
N PRO A 455 2.22 -38.50 -18.81
CA PRO A 455 1.81 -37.70 -19.96
C PRO A 455 0.74 -38.40 -20.81
N VAL A 456 0.89 -39.71 -21.04
CA VAL A 456 -0.09 -40.50 -21.80
C VAL A 456 -1.45 -40.50 -21.11
N LYS A 457 -1.46 -40.63 -19.78
CA LYS A 457 -2.70 -40.59 -18.99
C LYS A 457 -3.37 -39.23 -19.07
N LEU A 458 -2.63 -38.14 -18.87
CA LEU A 458 -3.15 -36.78 -18.94
C LEU A 458 -3.74 -36.47 -20.33
N ILE A 459 -3.08 -36.90 -21.41
CA ILE A 459 -3.58 -36.74 -22.77
C ILE A 459 -4.93 -37.44 -22.97
N SER A 460 -5.11 -38.64 -22.40
CA SER A 460 -6.39 -39.35 -22.48
C SER A 460 -7.53 -38.61 -21.77
N CYS A 461 -7.22 -37.87 -20.70
CA CYS A 461 -8.17 -37.09 -19.92
C CYS A 461 -8.60 -35.77 -20.59
N ILE A 462 -7.87 -35.26 -21.59
CA ILE A 462 -8.24 -34.04 -22.34
C ILE A 462 -9.60 -34.18 -23.03
N SER A 463 -10.03 -35.41 -23.33
CA SER A 463 -11.35 -35.68 -23.93
C SER A 463 -12.55 -35.26 -23.07
N ASP A 464 -12.35 -35.01 -21.77
CA ASP A 464 -13.38 -34.58 -20.83
C ASP A 464 -13.38 -33.05 -20.67
N PRO A 465 -14.45 -32.34 -21.12
CA PRO A 465 -14.52 -30.89 -21.02
C PRO A 465 -14.39 -30.33 -19.60
N LYS A 466 -14.83 -31.08 -18.58
CA LYS A 466 -14.73 -30.62 -17.17
C LYS A 466 -13.31 -30.67 -16.63
N ALA A 467 -12.48 -31.55 -17.20
CA ALA A 467 -11.10 -31.76 -16.77
C ALA A 467 -10.09 -30.95 -17.60
N TRP A 468 -10.53 -30.29 -18.68
CA TRP A 468 -9.68 -29.66 -19.68
C TRP A 468 -8.64 -28.70 -19.07
N ASN A 469 -9.08 -27.67 -18.37
CA ASN A 469 -8.20 -26.70 -17.68
C ASN A 469 -7.16 -27.39 -16.78
N ASN A 470 -7.60 -28.25 -15.87
CA ASN A 470 -6.71 -28.89 -14.88
C ASN A 470 -5.73 -29.88 -15.53
N CYS A 471 -6.13 -30.53 -16.63
CA CYS A 471 -5.24 -31.35 -17.46
C CYS A 471 -4.13 -30.50 -18.07
N PHE A 472 -4.46 -29.37 -18.70
CA PHE A 472 -3.47 -28.47 -19.28
C PHE A 472 -2.55 -27.87 -18.22
N SER A 473 -3.07 -27.56 -17.02
CA SER A 473 -2.26 -27.14 -15.88
C SER A 473 -1.18 -28.17 -15.56
N CYS A 474 -1.57 -29.44 -15.42
CA CYS A 474 -0.62 -30.54 -15.17
C CYS A 474 0.39 -30.73 -16.32
N LEU A 475 -0.05 -30.61 -17.57
CA LEU A 475 0.81 -30.74 -18.75
C LEU A 475 1.84 -29.61 -18.86
N ILE A 476 1.47 -28.39 -18.48
CA ILE A 476 2.37 -27.24 -18.44
C ILE A 476 3.48 -27.48 -17.41
N GLU A 477 3.14 -27.94 -16.21
CA GLU A 477 4.12 -28.25 -15.14
C GLU A 477 5.17 -29.27 -15.61
N ILE A 478 4.74 -30.35 -16.28
CA ILE A 478 5.64 -31.43 -16.73
C ILE A 478 6.23 -31.20 -18.13
N GLY A 479 6.04 -30.02 -18.71
CA GLY A 479 6.41 -29.69 -20.09
C GLY A 479 7.79 -30.16 -20.56
N PRO A 480 8.87 -30.03 -19.76
CA PRO A 480 10.21 -30.52 -20.13
C PRO A 480 10.30 -32.03 -20.39
N HIS A 481 9.36 -32.82 -19.87
CA HIS A 481 9.37 -34.29 -19.92
C HIS A 481 8.36 -34.87 -20.92
N ILE A 482 7.65 -34.03 -21.68
CA ILE A 482 6.72 -34.46 -22.72
C ILE A 482 7.50 -34.76 -24.01
N SER A 483 7.33 -35.96 -24.58
CA SER A 483 8.02 -36.37 -25.81
C SER A 483 7.48 -35.65 -27.05
N SER A 484 8.25 -35.63 -28.15
CA SER A 484 7.82 -34.97 -29.40
C SER A 484 6.51 -35.57 -29.96
N GLU A 485 6.35 -36.89 -29.92
CA GLU A 485 5.11 -37.57 -30.35
C GLU A 485 3.90 -37.17 -29.49
N GLN A 486 4.11 -37.02 -28.17
CA GLN A 486 3.05 -36.60 -27.24
C GLN A 486 2.68 -35.13 -27.45
N ARG A 487 3.66 -34.25 -27.67
CA ARG A 487 3.42 -32.84 -28.01
C ARG A 487 2.61 -32.70 -29.29
N GLU A 488 2.92 -33.48 -30.33
CA GLU A 488 2.15 -33.49 -31.57
C GLU A 488 0.68 -33.90 -31.33
N LYS A 489 0.43 -34.94 -30.52
CA LYS A 489 -0.94 -35.35 -30.14
C LYS A 489 -1.70 -34.21 -29.44
N ILE A 490 -1.06 -33.54 -28.47
CA ILE A 490 -1.68 -32.41 -27.74
C ILE A 490 -1.98 -31.24 -28.69
N ILE A 491 -1.04 -30.90 -29.58
CA ILE A 491 -1.23 -29.84 -30.57
C ILE A 491 -2.40 -30.16 -31.51
N ASN A 492 -2.53 -31.41 -31.95
CA ASN A 492 -3.66 -31.85 -32.78
C ASN A 492 -5.01 -31.79 -32.02
N LEU A 493 -5.01 -32.03 -30.71
CA LEU A 493 -6.20 -31.86 -29.86
C LEU A 493 -6.58 -30.38 -29.72
N ILE A 494 -5.62 -29.48 -29.53
CA ILE A 494 -5.85 -28.02 -29.55
C ILE A 494 -6.45 -27.61 -30.90
N HIS A 495 -5.90 -28.10 -32.01
CA HIS A 495 -6.46 -27.84 -33.34
C HIS A 495 -7.91 -28.37 -33.47
N GLY A 496 -8.20 -29.58 -32.98
CA GLY A 496 -9.55 -30.15 -32.99
C GLY A 496 -10.56 -29.35 -32.17
N SER A 497 -10.12 -28.71 -31.08
CA SER A 497 -10.98 -27.92 -30.19
C SER A 497 -11.59 -26.67 -30.85
N LEU A 498 -11.06 -26.22 -31.99
CA LEU A 498 -11.62 -25.12 -32.80
C LEU A 498 -13.08 -25.35 -33.22
N THR A 499 -13.50 -26.62 -33.31
CA THR A 499 -14.86 -27.02 -33.70
C THR A 499 -15.93 -26.68 -32.66
N HIS A 500 -15.54 -26.47 -31.39
CA HIS A 500 -16.45 -26.18 -30.29
C HIS A 500 -16.02 -24.90 -29.54
N GLU A 501 -16.91 -24.32 -28.73
CA GLU A 501 -16.61 -23.09 -27.98
C GLU A 501 -15.82 -23.43 -26.72
N LEU A 502 -14.62 -22.86 -26.60
CA LEU A 502 -13.81 -22.94 -25.38
C LEU A 502 -14.23 -21.84 -24.40
N SER A 503 -14.20 -22.15 -23.11
CA SER A 503 -14.31 -21.11 -22.09
C SER A 503 -13.08 -20.19 -22.13
N PRO A 504 -13.16 -18.94 -21.62
CA PRO A 504 -11.99 -18.06 -21.53
C PRO A 504 -10.81 -18.69 -20.80
N ILE A 505 -11.08 -19.48 -19.76
CA ILE A 505 -10.07 -20.19 -18.96
C ILE A 505 -9.41 -21.28 -19.81
N ASP A 506 -10.18 -22.09 -20.53
CA ASP A 506 -9.63 -23.17 -21.37
C ASP A 506 -8.77 -22.60 -22.52
N SER A 507 -9.20 -21.46 -23.08
CA SER A 507 -8.47 -20.71 -24.10
C SER A 507 -7.11 -20.23 -23.59
N GLU A 508 -7.07 -19.64 -22.39
CA GLU A 508 -5.84 -19.19 -21.74
C GLU A 508 -4.87 -20.35 -21.47
N MET A 509 -5.38 -21.50 -21.02
CA MET A 509 -4.55 -22.68 -20.76
C MET A 509 -3.93 -23.26 -22.04
N CYS A 510 -4.69 -23.29 -23.14
CA CYS A 510 -4.16 -23.65 -24.45
C CYS A 510 -3.08 -22.67 -24.90
N ALA A 511 -3.31 -21.36 -24.75
CA ALA A 511 -2.34 -20.33 -25.10
C ALA A 511 -1.03 -20.48 -24.30
N ASN A 512 -1.13 -20.73 -22.99
CA ASN A 512 0.02 -20.96 -22.11
C ASN A 512 0.82 -22.20 -22.50
N TYR A 513 0.14 -23.30 -22.84
CA TYR A 513 0.81 -24.50 -23.35
C TYR A 513 1.50 -24.27 -24.69
N VAL A 514 0.85 -23.57 -25.62
CA VAL A 514 1.43 -23.18 -26.93
C VAL A 514 2.66 -22.30 -26.73
N LYS A 515 2.62 -21.33 -25.80
CA LYS A 515 3.75 -20.48 -25.46
C LYS A 515 4.92 -21.30 -24.88
N LEU A 516 4.63 -22.19 -23.94
CA LEU A 516 5.61 -23.10 -23.33
C LEU A 516 6.31 -23.95 -24.38
N VAL A 517 5.56 -24.67 -25.22
CA VAL A 517 6.14 -25.54 -26.26
C VAL A 517 6.81 -24.72 -27.34
N GLY A 518 6.16 -23.66 -27.84
CA GLY A 518 6.67 -22.82 -28.92
C GLY A 518 7.97 -22.09 -28.57
N SER A 519 8.17 -21.74 -27.29
CA SER A 519 9.43 -21.13 -26.84
C SER A 519 10.66 -22.04 -27.01
N LYS A 520 10.47 -23.37 -26.97
CA LYS A 520 11.54 -24.37 -27.12
C LYS A 520 11.53 -25.06 -28.50
N TYR A 521 10.35 -25.30 -29.05
CA TYR A 521 10.13 -26.07 -30.28
C TYR A 521 9.23 -25.31 -31.27
N PRO A 522 9.64 -24.13 -31.75
CA PRO A 522 8.79 -23.28 -32.60
C PRO A 522 8.37 -23.96 -33.91
N GLU A 523 9.28 -24.72 -34.54
CA GLU A 523 8.99 -25.42 -35.79
C GLU A 523 7.94 -26.53 -35.61
N GLU A 524 7.83 -27.16 -34.44
CA GLU A 524 6.77 -28.15 -34.17
C GLU A 524 5.40 -27.46 -34.15
N ILE A 525 5.28 -26.31 -33.48
CA ILE A 525 4.03 -25.52 -33.48
C ILE A 525 3.70 -25.02 -34.88
N LYS A 526 4.69 -24.52 -35.62
CA LYS A 526 4.50 -24.03 -36.99
C LYS A 526 3.95 -25.12 -37.90
N ASN A 527 4.58 -26.29 -37.92
CA ASN A 527 4.23 -27.38 -38.84
C ASN A 527 2.96 -28.13 -38.43
N ASN A 528 2.77 -28.35 -37.13
CA ASN A 528 1.67 -29.18 -36.63
C ASN A 528 0.40 -28.38 -36.30
N LEU A 529 0.50 -27.07 -36.08
CA LEU A 529 -0.64 -26.18 -35.80
C LEU A 529 -0.81 -25.15 -36.92
N LEU A 530 0.12 -24.19 -37.04
CA LEU A 530 -0.10 -22.97 -37.83
C LEU A 530 -0.30 -23.22 -39.34
N LEU A 531 0.45 -24.15 -39.94
CA LEU A 531 0.30 -24.50 -41.37
C LEU A 531 -1.00 -25.25 -41.68
N LYS A 532 -1.65 -25.86 -40.68
CA LYS A 532 -2.92 -26.58 -40.85
C LYS A 532 -4.14 -25.67 -40.69
N LEU A 533 -3.97 -24.48 -40.13
CA LEU A 533 -5.04 -23.50 -39.92
C LEU A 533 -5.44 -22.84 -41.24
N ASN A 534 -6.74 -22.90 -41.55
CA ASN A 534 -7.35 -22.16 -42.65
C ASN A 534 -8.43 -21.22 -42.09
N ILE A 535 -8.35 -19.95 -42.46
CA ILE A 535 -9.37 -18.97 -42.10
C ILE A 535 -10.57 -19.19 -43.03
N THR A 536 -11.69 -19.64 -42.47
CA THR A 536 -12.94 -19.96 -43.20
C THR A 536 -13.90 -18.77 -43.22
N ASP A 537 -14.99 -18.82 -43.99
CA ASP A 537 -15.98 -17.73 -44.04
C ASP A 537 -16.95 -17.67 -42.83
N ASN A 538 -16.88 -18.63 -41.91
CA ASN A 538 -17.74 -18.66 -40.71
C ASN A 538 -17.18 -17.74 -39.61
N CYS A 539 -17.88 -16.63 -39.35
CA CYS A 539 -17.53 -15.59 -38.37
C CYS A 539 -17.00 -16.09 -37.01
N LEU A 540 -17.62 -17.13 -36.42
CA LEU A 540 -17.16 -17.69 -35.14
C LEU A 540 -15.87 -18.52 -35.27
N ALA A 541 -15.71 -19.25 -36.38
CA ALA A 541 -14.49 -20.00 -36.67
C ALA A 541 -13.32 -19.06 -37.00
N VAL A 542 -13.60 -17.90 -37.59
CA VAL A 542 -12.61 -16.85 -37.88
C VAL A 542 -11.96 -16.34 -36.59
N LYS A 543 -12.76 -15.88 -35.60
CA LYS A 543 -12.23 -15.34 -34.34
C LYS A 543 -11.32 -16.35 -33.62
N ARG A 544 -11.77 -17.60 -33.48
CA ARG A 544 -10.98 -18.66 -32.83
C ARG A 544 -9.66 -18.96 -33.55
N THR A 545 -9.70 -18.98 -34.88
CA THR A 545 -8.48 -19.19 -35.68
C THR A 545 -7.49 -18.03 -35.51
N LEU A 546 -8.01 -16.80 -35.49
CA LEU A 546 -7.20 -15.60 -35.25
C LEU A 546 -6.64 -15.55 -33.82
N ASP A 547 -7.38 -16.03 -32.83
CA ASP A 547 -6.90 -16.12 -31.45
C ASP A 547 -5.70 -17.07 -31.33
N ILE A 548 -5.70 -18.22 -32.04
CA ILE A 548 -4.51 -19.09 -32.09
C ILE A 548 -3.31 -18.38 -32.72
N PHE A 549 -3.51 -17.65 -33.82
CA PHE A 549 -2.44 -16.83 -34.39
C PHE A 549 -1.94 -15.79 -33.37
N CYS A 550 -2.82 -15.17 -32.60
CA CYS A 550 -2.45 -14.24 -31.54
C CYS A 550 -1.65 -14.94 -30.41
N TRP A 551 -2.03 -16.14 -29.98
CA TRP A 551 -1.26 -16.91 -28.99
C TRP A 551 0.16 -17.17 -29.50
N CYS A 552 0.30 -17.55 -30.77
CA CYS A 552 1.59 -17.78 -31.41
C CYS A 552 2.40 -16.50 -31.62
N CYS A 553 1.78 -15.31 -31.61
CA CYS A 553 2.52 -14.04 -31.61
C CYS A 553 3.36 -13.86 -30.34
N ASN A 554 2.94 -14.46 -29.21
CA ASN A 554 3.70 -14.45 -27.96
C ASN A 554 4.92 -15.39 -27.96
N VAL A 555 5.23 -16.01 -29.11
CA VAL A 555 6.45 -16.77 -29.37
C VAL A 555 7.24 -16.03 -30.46
N ILE A 556 8.40 -15.46 -30.10
CA ILE A 556 9.19 -14.54 -30.94
C ILE A 556 9.44 -15.10 -32.36
N GLN A 557 9.82 -16.37 -32.47
CA GLN A 557 10.14 -17.01 -33.75
C GLN A 557 8.91 -17.22 -34.64
N LEU A 558 7.70 -17.19 -34.08
CA LEU A 558 6.44 -17.40 -34.78
C LEU A 558 5.66 -16.11 -35.04
N THR A 559 6.11 -14.98 -34.45
CA THR A 559 5.41 -13.70 -34.51
C THR A 559 5.19 -13.22 -35.94
N SER A 560 6.25 -13.13 -36.76
CA SER A 560 6.15 -12.65 -38.14
C SER A 560 5.17 -13.48 -38.98
N PHE A 561 5.29 -14.82 -38.92
CA PHE A 561 4.38 -15.71 -39.66
C PHE A 561 2.92 -15.52 -39.24
N SER A 562 2.67 -15.45 -37.93
CA SER A 562 1.31 -15.36 -37.39
C SER A 562 0.65 -14.02 -37.72
N ILE A 563 1.41 -12.93 -37.61
CA ILE A 563 0.96 -11.58 -37.95
C ILE A 563 0.68 -11.43 -39.43
N ASP A 564 1.50 -12.03 -40.31
CA ASP A 564 1.25 -12.00 -41.74
C ASP A 564 -0.11 -12.63 -42.11
N LYS A 565 -0.51 -13.71 -41.41
CA LYS A 565 -1.82 -14.33 -41.60
C LYS A 565 -2.96 -13.45 -41.09
N ILE A 566 -2.79 -12.81 -39.92
CA ILE A 566 -3.79 -11.89 -39.36
C ILE A 566 -3.97 -10.68 -40.30
N LEU A 567 -2.87 -10.05 -40.74
CA LEU A 567 -2.92 -8.90 -41.64
C LEU A 567 -3.48 -9.27 -43.01
N LEU A 568 -3.14 -10.44 -43.56
CA LEU A 568 -3.73 -10.92 -44.80
C LEU A 568 -5.27 -11.01 -44.68
N HIS A 569 -5.78 -11.53 -43.56
CA HIS A 569 -7.22 -11.59 -43.31
C HIS A 569 -7.84 -10.19 -43.20
N ILE A 570 -7.20 -9.26 -42.50
CA ILE A 570 -7.67 -7.87 -42.40
C ILE A 570 -7.79 -7.22 -43.78
N THR A 571 -6.82 -7.49 -44.68
CA THR A 571 -6.81 -6.92 -46.03
C THR A 571 -7.76 -7.59 -47.02
N THR A 572 -8.21 -8.83 -46.77
CA THR A 572 -8.98 -9.63 -47.74
C THR A 572 -10.38 -10.03 -47.29
N GLY A 573 -10.70 -9.93 -45.99
CA GLY A 573 -11.94 -10.43 -45.38
C GLY A 573 -12.61 -9.46 -44.40
N SER A 574 -13.26 -9.97 -43.36
CA SER A 574 -13.96 -9.13 -42.35
C SER A 574 -12.95 -8.42 -41.45
N SER A 575 -12.68 -7.16 -41.74
CA SER A 575 -11.64 -6.37 -41.06
C SER A 575 -11.85 -6.20 -39.55
N ASN A 576 -13.10 -6.11 -39.09
CA ASN A 576 -13.40 -5.81 -37.68
C ASN A 576 -12.92 -6.88 -36.68
N ILE A 577 -13.09 -8.17 -36.99
CA ILE A 577 -12.69 -9.25 -36.08
C ILE A 577 -11.16 -9.31 -35.98
N GLY A 578 -10.48 -9.25 -37.12
CA GLY A 578 -9.01 -9.23 -37.16
C GLY A 578 -8.41 -8.06 -36.41
N ILE A 579 -9.00 -6.87 -36.56
CA ILE A 579 -8.54 -5.66 -35.86
C ILE A 579 -8.79 -5.78 -34.34
N ASN A 580 -9.93 -6.31 -33.91
CA ASN A 580 -10.20 -6.52 -32.49
C ASN A 580 -9.23 -7.54 -31.88
N CYS A 581 -8.95 -8.67 -32.56
CA CYS A 581 -7.91 -9.62 -32.12
C CYS A 581 -6.54 -8.96 -32.00
N LEU A 582 -6.14 -8.16 -33.00
CA LEU A 582 -4.84 -7.50 -33.01
C LEU A 582 -4.73 -6.44 -31.90
N LYS A 583 -5.82 -5.75 -31.59
CA LYS A 583 -5.91 -4.82 -30.46
C LYS A 583 -5.76 -5.56 -29.13
N GLU A 584 -6.53 -6.62 -28.91
CA GLU A 584 -6.42 -7.46 -27.71
C GLU A 584 -5.01 -8.04 -27.54
N LEU A 585 -4.34 -8.43 -28.64
CA LEU A 585 -2.96 -8.87 -28.63
C LEU A 585 -2.01 -7.74 -28.17
N CYS A 586 -2.16 -6.52 -28.69
CA CYS A 586 -1.30 -5.40 -28.33
C CYS A 586 -1.48 -4.95 -26.86
N GLU A 587 -2.67 -5.15 -26.29
CA GLU A 587 -2.97 -4.82 -24.90
C GLU A 587 -2.38 -5.85 -23.91
N ASN A 588 -2.21 -7.12 -24.32
CA ASN A 588 -1.88 -8.24 -23.42
C ASN A 588 -0.53 -8.94 -23.72
N THR A 589 0.34 -8.36 -24.56
CA THR A 589 1.62 -8.97 -24.96
C THR A 589 2.83 -8.29 -24.32
N GLU A 590 3.98 -8.97 -24.39
CA GLU A 590 5.26 -8.45 -23.90
C GLU A 590 5.83 -7.36 -24.82
N GLU A 591 6.54 -6.38 -24.26
CA GLU A 591 7.12 -5.25 -25.01
C GLU A 591 8.00 -5.71 -26.19
N LYS A 592 8.72 -6.83 -26.05
CA LYS A 592 9.54 -7.42 -27.12
C LYS A 592 8.72 -7.79 -28.36
N VAL A 593 7.51 -8.30 -28.17
CA VAL A 593 6.60 -8.63 -29.26
C VAL A 593 6.13 -7.36 -29.95
N LEU A 594 5.72 -6.34 -29.19
CA LEU A 594 5.31 -5.04 -29.75
C LEU A 594 6.42 -4.39 -30.59
N ILE A 595 7.68 -4.47 -30.13
CA ILE A 595 8.84 -3.99 -30.89
C ILE A 595 8.92 -4.71 -32.25
N LEU A 596 8.83 -6.04 -32.27
CA LEU A 596 8.84 -6.83 -33.51
C LEU A 596 7.67 -6.48 -34.44
N LEU A 597 6.49 -6.23 -33.88
CA LEU A 597 5.31 -5.77 -34.65
C LEU A 597 5.60 -4.45 -35.35
N GLY A 598 6.26 -3.52 -34.67
CA GLY A 598 6.63 -2.21 -35.20
C GLY A 598 7.77 -2.24 -36.20
N THR A 599 8.81 -3.04 -35.96
CA THR A 599 10.05 -3.00 -36.76
C THR A 599 10.06 -4.03 -37.90
N GLU A 600 9.91 -5.31 -37.60
CA GLU A 600 10.07 -6.39 -38.58
C GLU A 600 8.78 -6.64 -39.35
N CYS A 601 7.66 -6.71 -38.63
CA CYS A 601 6.35 -6.99 -39.23
C CYS A 601 5.70 -5.75 -39.87
N LYS A 602 6.19 -4.55 -39.53
CA LYS A 602 5.72 -3.25 -40.02
C LYS A 602 4.20 -3.07 -39.91
N VAL A 603 3.62 -3.53 -38.79
CA VAL A 603 2.16 -3.52 -38.58
C VAL A 603 1.58 -2.10 -38.75
N PRO A 604 2.14 -1.03 -38.14
CA PRO A 604 1.59 0.31 -38.30
C PRO A 604 1.58 0.80 -39.75
N GLU A 605 2.68 0.63 -40.48
CA GLU A 605 2.81 1.02 -41.90
C GLU A 605 1.74 0.34 -42.76
N ARG A 606 1.57 -0.98 -42.60
CA ARG A 606 0.60 -1.77 -43.36
C ARG A 606 -0.85 -1.40 -43.04
N LEU A 607 -1.18 -1.14 -41.78
CA LEU A 607 -2.53 -0.74 -41.37
C LEU A 607 -2.87 0.67 -41.88
N ILE A 608 -1.93 1.61 -41.82
CA ILE A 608 -2.10 2.97 -42.36
C ILE A 608 -2.32 2.91 -43.87
N GLN A 609 -1.46 2.20 -44.61
CA GLN A 609 -1.58 2.04 -46.06
C GLN A 609 -2.91 1.40 -46.47
N TRP A 610 -3.33 0.34 -45.77
CA TRP A 610 -4.61 -0.31 -46.05
C TRP A 610 -5.79 0.62 -45.79
N THR A 611 -5.77 1.36 -44.69
CA THR A 611 -6.86 2.27 -44.33
C THR A 611 -6.98 3.43 -45.34
N ILE A 612 -5.87 4.09 -45.67
CA ILE A 612 -5.86 5.22 -46.61
C ILE A 612 -6.24 4.76 -48.03
N LYS A 613 -5.68 3.65 -48.53
CA LYS A 613 -6.03 3.12 -49.87
C LYS A 613 -7.46 2.56 -49.94
N GLY A 614 -7.97 1.98 -48.85
CA GLY A 614 -9.34 1.49 -48.76
C GLY A 614 -10.38 2.61 -48.83
N ILE A 615 -10.06 3.78 -48.26
CA ILE A 615 -10.86 5.00 -48.35
C ILE A 615 -10.94 5.48 -49.82
N ASP A 616 -9.81 5.51 -50.52
CA ASP A 616 -9.76 5.88 -51.96
C ASP A 616 -10.62 4.95 -52.83
N ASN A 617 -10.71 3.67 -52.45
CA ASN A 617 -11.48 2.64 -53.16
C ASN A 617 -12.95 2.52 -52.70
N LYS A 618 -13.44 3.39 -51.81
CA LYS A 618 -14.82 3.39 -51.24
C LYS A 618 -15.22 2.11 -50.49
N GLU A 619 -14.27 1.38 -49.93
CA GLU A 619 -14.59 0.31 -48.99
C GLU A 619 -15.21 0.90 -47.71
N LYS A 620 -16.31 0.33 -47.20
CA LYS A 620 -16.98 0.81 -45.98
C LYS A 620 -16.20 0.38 -44.73
N ILE A 621 -15.10 1.06 -44.41
CA ILE A 621 -14.43 0.94 -43.11
C ILE A 621 -15.21 1.80 -42.10
N THR A 622 -15.55 1.25 -40.94
CA THR A 622 -16.29 2.00 -39.91
C THR A 622 -15.35 2.86 -39.05
N GLU A 623 -15.86 3.97 -38.52
CA GLU A 623 -15.09 4.86 -37.63
C GLU A 623 -14.51 4.11 -36.41
N GLU A 624 -15.29 3.21 -35.80
CA GLU A 624 -14.85 2.39 -34.67
C GLU A 624 -13.62 1.52 -35.02
N THR A 625 -13.62 0.95 -36.22
CA THR A 625 -12.50 0.17 -36.76
C THR A 625 -11.22 1.01 -36.81
N ILE A 626 -11.33 2.26 -37.28
CA ILE A 626 -10.20 3.18 -37.43
C ILE A 626 -9.67 3.62 -36.07
N LEU A 627 -10.56 3.86 -35.11
CA LEU A 627 -10.16 4.16 -33.72
C LEU A 627 -9.43 2.97 -33.08
N ASN A 628 -9.86 1.73 -33.35
CA ASN A 628 -9.14 0.54 -32.88
C ASN A 628 -7.76 0.40 -33.55
N ILE A 629 -7.64 0.72 -34.85
CA ILE A 629 -6.34 0.79 -35.55
C ILE A 629 -5.43 1.85 -34.91
N SER A 630 -5.96 3.03 -34.63
CA SER A 630 -5.21 4.11 -33.96
C SER A 630 -4.63 3.65 -32.62
N LYS A 631 -5.42 2.93 -31.81
CA LYS A 631 -4.95 2.34 -30.54
C LYS A 631 -3.86 1.28 -30.72
N ILE A 632 -3.98 0.42 -31.73
CA ILE A 632 -2.94 -0.56 -32.08
C ILE A 632 -1.63 0.15 -32.43
N ILE A 633 -1.70 1.15 -33.33
CA ILE A 633 -0.54 1.96 -33.72
C ILE A 633 0.07 2.61 -32.48
N GLN A 634 -0.76 3.20 -31.61
CA GLN A 634 -0.31 3.87 -30.41
C GLN A 634 0.45 2.94 -29.46
N ALA A 635 -0.09 1.75 -29.18
CA ALA A 635 0.56 0.76 -28.33
C ALA A 635 1.91 0.31 -28.90
N ILE A 636 1.99 0.07 -30.21
CA ILE A 636 3.22 -0.35 -30.88
C ILE A 636 4.26 0.77 -30.85
N VAL A 637 3.91 1.99 -31.30
CA VAL A 637 4.86 3.11 -31.36
C VAL A 637 5.38 3.46 -29.97
N ARG A 638 4.55 3.34 -28.92
CA ARG A 638 4.95 3.54 -27.52
C ARG A 638 6.09 2.62 -27.10
N SER A 639 6.12 1.37 -27.56
CA SER A 639 7.17 0.39 -27.22
C SER A 639 8.52 0.63 -27.91
N LEU A 640 8.57 1.49 -28.94
CA LEU A 640 9.77 1.69 -29.75
C LEU A 640 10.74 2.71 -29.13
N ASN A 641 12.04 2.52 -29.36
CA ASN A 641 13.06 3.51 -29.02
C ASN A 641 13.10 4.67 -30.05
N SER A 642 13.78 5.78 -29.73
CA SER A 642 13.77 7.00 -30.56
C SER A 642 14.27 6.76 -32.00
N SER A 643 15.25 5.87 -32.20
CA SER A 643 15.73 5.53 -33.55
C SER A 643 14.70 4.73 -34.35
N GLN A 644 14.05 3.75 -33.73
CA GLN A 644 13.00 2.94 -34.35
C GLN A 644 11.77 3.78 -34.67
N GLN A 645 11.35 4.66 -33.75
CA GLN A 645 10.25 5.61 -33.97
C GLN A 645 10.54 6.53 -35.16
N LYS A 646 11.77 7.03 -35.28
CA LYS A 646 12.16 7.90 -36.42
C LYS A 646 12.04 7.18 -37.76
N THR A 647 12.52 5.94 -37.85
CA THR A 647 12.39 5.11 -39.07
C THR A 647 10.93 4.83 -39.40
N LEU A 648 10.14 4.39 -38.41
CA LEU A 648 8.72 4.09 -38.61
C LEU A 648 7.93 5.32 -39.04
N LEU A 649 8.14 6.47 -38.37
CA LEU A 649 7.50 7.73 -38.71
C LEU A 649 7.85 8.15 -40.13
N GLY A 650 9.12 8.06 -40.54
CA GLY A 650 9.56 8.38 -41.90
C GLY A 650 8.82 7.58 -42.97
N ASN A 651 8.61 6.28 -42.74
CA ASN A 651 7.87 5.43 -43.68
C ASN A 651 6.36 5.72 -43.71
N CYS A 652 5.77 6.06 -42.56
CA CYS A 652 4.32 6.22 -42.45
C CYS A 652 3.84 7.61 -42.86
N ILE A 653 4.64 8.65 -42.60
CA ILE A 653 4.21 10.05 -42.71
C ILE A 653 3.97 10.48 -44.17
N GLU A 654 4.66 9.85 -45.12
CA GLU A 654 4.49 10.10 -46.56
C GLU A 654 3.10 9.70 -47.07
N GLU A 655 2.45 8.69 -46.45
CA GLU A 655 1.11 8.21 -46.84
C GLU A 655 0.01 9.25 -46.57
N PHE A 656 0.26 10.21 -45.67
CA PHE A 656 -0.68 11.29 -45.34
C PHE A 656 -0.52 12.53 -46.24
N MET A 657 0.42 12.50 -47.19
CA MET A 657 0.71 13.62 -48.08
C MET A 657 0.25 13.29 -49.51
N PRO A 658 -0.76 13.98 -50.07
CA PRO A 658 -1.17 13.75 -51.45
C PRO A 658 -0.04 14.05 -52.45
N SER A 659 0.24 13.09 -53.32
CA SER A 659 1.09 13.28 -54.50
C SER A 659 0.36 14.20 -55.50
N PRO A 660 0.98 15.26 -56.10
CA PRO A 660 2.41 15.61 -56.15
C PRO A 660 2.87 16.70 -55.15
N SER A 661 1.98 17.17 -54.27
CA SER A 661 2.21 18.35 -53.43
C SER A 661 3.24 18.14 -52.31
N LYS A 662 3.46 16.89 -51.90
CA LYS A 662 4.35 16.51 -50.78
C LYS A 662 4.12 17.38 -49.53
N ASN A 663 2.86 17.71 -49.25
CA ASN A 663 2.45 18.47 -48.09
C ASN A 663 1.20 17.83 -47.46
N PHE A 664 0.92 18.16 -46.21
CA PHE A 664 -0.35 17.86 -45.55
C PHE A 664 -1.40 18.87 -46.04
N SER A 665 -2.02 18.62 -47.19
CA SER A 665 -3.20 19.38 -47.61
C SER A 665 -4.47 18.68 -47.11
N ASN A 666 -5.37 19.46 -46.49
CA ASN A 666 -6.67 19.08 -45.91
C ASN A 666 -6.80 17.61 -45.46
N LEU A 667 -6.46 17.33 -44.21
CA LEU A 667 -6.59 15.99 -43.61
C LEU A 667 -8.06 15.62 -43.43
N ASP A 668 -8.48 14.44 -43.86
CA ASP A 668 -9.81 13.91 -43.54
C ASP A 668 -9.91 13.42 -42.08
N ASP A 669 -11.13 13.12 -41.63
CA ASP A 669 -11.40 12.73 -40.24
C ASP A 669 -10.68 11.42 -39.86
N ASN A 670 -10.59 10.47 -40.80
CA ASN A 670 -9.93 9.18 -40.60
C ASN A 670 -8.41 9.33 -40.49
N GLN A 671 -7.83 10.18 -41.33
CA GLN A 671 -6.42 10.53 -41.30
C GLN A 671 -6.04 11.19 -39.98
N LEU A 672 -6.90 12.05 -39.42
CA LEU A 672 -6.69 12.64 -38.09
C LEU A 672 -6.64 11.58 -36.98
N PHE A 673 -7.55 10.60 -37.00
CA PHE A 673 -7.54 9.51 -36.01
C PHE A 673 -6.28 8.64 -36.11
N LEU A 674 -5.81 8.33 -37.32
CA LEU A 674 -4.57 7.57 -37.51
C LEU A 674 -3.33 8.37 -37.09
N LEU A 675 -3.29 9.66 -37.39
CA LEU A 675 -2.21 10.55 -36.96
C LEU A 675 -2.16 10.69 -35.44
N GLU A 676 -3.30 10.65 -34.75
CA GLU A 676 -3.34 10.65 -33.29
C GLU A 676 -2.54 9.46 -32.73
N GLY A 677 -2.81 8.25 -33.23
CA GLY A 677 -2.12 7.03 -32.82
C GLY A 677 -0.64 7.01 -33.21
N LEU A 678 -0.25 7.68 -34.30
CA LEU A 678 1.12 7.73 -34.79
C LEU A 678 1.99 8.78 -34.09
N ILE A 679 1.45 9.99 -33.85
CA ILE A 679 2.22 11.16 -33.37
C ILE A 679 2.17 11.29 -31.85
N CYS A 680 1.02 11.05 -31.21
CA CYS A 680 0.90 11.19 -29.76
C CYS A 680 1.86 10.31 -28.95
N PRO A 681 2.24 9.08 -29.33
CA PRO A 681 3.21 8.27 -28.58
C PRO A 681 4.68 8.52 -28.96
N LEU A 682 5.00 9.53 -29.79
CA LEU A 682 6.39 9.82 -30.15
C LEU A 682 7.18 10.37 -28.96
N ARG A 683 8.44 9.98 -28.84
CA ARG A 683 9.40 10.55 -27.89
C ARG A 683 9.80 11.96 -28.31
N GLN A 684 10.26 12.76 -27.36
CA GLN A 684 10.65 14.15 -27.57
C GLN A 684 11.78 14.33 -28.60
N GLU A 685 12.68 13.35 -28.77
CA GLU A 685 13.81 13.46 -29.69
C GLU A 685 13.44 13.19 -31.16
N VAL A 686 12.21 12.77 -31.44
CA VAL A 686 11.78 12.38 -32.80
C VAL A 686 11.29 13.60 -33.58
N SER A 687 12.04 13.97 -34.62
CA SER A 687 11.69 15.06 -35.53
C SER A 687 10.57 14.66 -36.49
N ILE A 688 9.56 15.52 -36.65
CA ILE A 688 8.44 15.35 -37.60
C ILE A 688 8.76 16.07 -38.91
N ALA A 689 8.61 15.39 -40.05
CA ALA A 689 8.79 16.00 -41.37
C ALA A 689 7.64 16.98 -41.69
N MET A 690 7.94 18.07 -42.41
CA MET A 690 6.97 19.12 -42.75
C MET A 690 6.21 19.70 -41.54
N TYR A 691 6.91 19.85 -40.41
CA TYR A 691 6.37 20.29 -39.13
C TYR A 691 5.46 21.52 -39.23
N ASP A 692 5.92 22.61 -39.85
CA ASP A 692 5.15 23.86 -39.93
C ASP A 692 3.85 23.70 -40.74
N ASN A 693 3.89 22.89 -41.80
CA ASN A 693 2.73 22.61 -42.63
C ASN A 693 1.73 21.71 -41.89
N LEU A 694 2.20 20.67 -41.18
CA LEU A 694 1.35 19.84 -40.34
C LEU A 694 0.65 20.67 -39.26
N VAL A 695 1.40 21.50 -38.53
CA VAL A 695 0.86 22.38 -37.49
C VAL A 695 -0.22 23.30 -38.06
N THR A 696 0.03 23.91 -39.22
CA THR A 696 -0.95 24.79 -39.87
C THR A 696 -2.24 24.03 -40.22
N THR A 697 -2.11 22.83 -40.80
CA THR A 697 -3.26 21.98 -41.17
C THR A 697 -4.02 21.46 -39.95
N LEU A 698 -3.34 21.16 -38.85
CA LEU A 698 -3.98 20.75 -37.60
C LEU A 698 -4.72 21.91 -36.92
N ILE A 699 -4.17 23.12 -36.95
CA ILE A 699 -4.85 24.32 -36.44
C ILE A 699 -6.15 24.55 -37.24
N ASP A 700 -6.07 24.48 -38.57
CA ASP A 700 -7.24 24.58 -39.44
C ASP A 700 -8.26 23.48 -39.13
N SER A 701 -7.81 22.22 -39.01
CA SER A 701 -8.67 21.07 -38.71
C SER A 701 -9.33 21.16 -37.33
N SER A 702 -8.66 21.74 -36.34
CA SER A 702 -9.21 21.91 -34.99
C SER A 702 -10.39 22.90 -34.94
N ILE A 703 -10.48 23.78 -35.94
CA ILE A 703 -11.49 24.84 -36.02
C ILE A 703 -12.56 24.49 -37.03
N ASN A 704 -12.18 24.08 -38.24
CA ASN A 704 -13.07 24.04 -39.39
C ASN A 704 -13.74 22.66 -39.65
N LYS A 705 -13.40 21.62 -38.88
CA LYS A 705 -14.01 20.29 -39.02
C LYS A 705 -15.40 20.22 -38.38
N ASP A 706 -16.36 19.65 -39.12
CA ASP A 706 -17.74 19.45 -38.64
C ASP A 706 -17.80 18.47 -37.46
N SER A 707 -17.03 17.36 -37.53
CA SER A 707 -16.99 16.33 -36.49
C SER A 707 -16.26 16.83 -35.25
N TYR A 708 -16.91 16.77 -34.07
CA TYR A 708 -16.27 17.06 -32.78
C TYR A 708 -15.06 16.14 -32.54
N ARG A 709 -15.17 14.85 -32.85
CA ARG A 709 -14.08 13.88 -32.66
C ARG A 709 -12.87 14.21 -33.53
N ALA A 710 -13.08 14.64 -34.77
CA ALA A 710 -12.00 15.06 -35.65
C ALA A 710 -11.30 16.32 -35.11
N ARG A 711 -12.07 17.30 -34.62
CA ARG A 711 -11.51 18.50 -33.95
C ARG A 711 -10.72 18.13 -32.70
N GLU A 712 -11.23 17.21 -31.89
CA GLU A 712 -10.57 16.72 -30.67
C GLU A 712 -9.25 16.01 -31.00
N ALA A 713 -9.23 15.10 -31.98
CA ALA A 713 -8.02 14.43 -32.44
C ALA A 713 -6.96 15.45 -32.92
N ALA A 714 -7.35 16.45 -33.72
CA ALA A 714 -6.46 17.53 -34.13
C ALA A 714 -5.88 18.32 -32.94
N CYS A 715 -6.72 18.65 -31.96
CA CYS A 715 -6.30 19.33 -30.73
C CYS A 715 -5.36 18.48 -29.87
N LEU A 716 -5.59 17.17 -29.77
CA LEU A 716 -4.75 16.24 -29.01
C LEU A 716 -3.37 16.09 -29.63
N ILE A 717 -3.30 15.97 -30.97
CA ILE A 717 -2.03 15.94 -31.70
C ILE A 717 -1.25 17.24 -31.45
N LEU A 718 -1.90 18.40 -31.60
CA LEU A 718 -1.29 19.70 -31.30
C LEU A 718 -0.83 19.80 -29.85
N ALA A 719 -1.65 19.38 -28.89
CA ALA A 719 -1.32 19.41 -27.47
C ALA A 719 -0.12 18.51 -27.15
N SER A 720 -0.03 17.32 -27.75
CA SER A 720 1.14 16.44 -27.63
C SER A 720 2.39 17.11 -28.20
N ILE A 721 2.28 17.76 -29.37
CA ILE A 721 3.39 18.52 -29.97
C ILE A 721 3.85 19.66 -29.05
N ILE A 722 2.92 20.49 -28.55
CA ILE A 722 3.22 21.60 -27.62
C ILE A 722 3.91 21.08 -26.35
N ASN A 723 3.46 19.93 -25.82
CA ASN A 723 3.98 19.39 -24.57
C ASN A 723 5.43 18.88 -24.73
N LYS A 724 5.79 18.43 -25.94
CA LYS A 724 7.08 17.82 -26.24
C LYS A 724 8.04 18.74 -26.98
N CYS A 725 7.58 19.88 -27.44
CA CYS A 725 8.44 20.85 -28.11
C CYS A 725 9.59 21.31 -27.17
N GLN A 726 10.68 21.81 -27.75
CA GLN A 726 11.83 22.34 -27.00
C GLN A 726 11.73 23.87 -26.92
N ASP A 727 12.21 24.47 -25.82
CA ASP A 727 11.98 25.88 -25.47
C ASP A 727 12.38 26.90 -26.58
N ASN A 728 13.31 26.54 -27.47
CA ASN A 728 13.81 27.44 -28.51
C ASN A 728 12.86 27.62 -29.72
N GLY A 729 11.84 26.77 -29.88
CA GLY A 729 10.86 26.80 -30.99
C GLY A 729 9.41 27.07 -30.58
N ASP A 730 9.17 27.28 -29.28
CA ASP A 730 7.81 27.36 -28.72
C ASP A 730 7.06 28.63 -29.12
N GLU A 731 7.75 29.76 -29.30
CA GLU A 731 7.06 31.05 -29.50
C GLU A 731 6.32 31.13 -30.83
N THR A 732 6.91 30.65 -31.93
CA THR A 732 6.29 30.70 -33.26
C THR A 732 5.05 29.82 -33.33
N LEU A 733 5.10 28.63 -32.73
CA LEU A 733 3.97 27.70 -32.62
C LEU A 733 2.83 28.31 -31.79
N LEU A 734 3.16 28.84 -30.60
CA LEU A 734 2.16 29.43 -29.72
C LEU A 734 1.52 30.67 -30.33
N ASP A 735 2.29 31.49 -31.05
CA ASP A 735 1.75 32.65 -31.76
C ASP A 735 0.86 32.24 -32.93
N ALA A 736 1.19 31.15 -33.63
CA ALA A 736 0.34 30.58 -34.68
C ALA A 736 -1.00 30.07 -34.13
N ILE A 737 -1.02 29.51 -32.91
CA ILE A 737 -2.23 29.06 -32.22
C ILE A 737 -3.04 30.24 -31.65
N LEU A 738 -2.36 31.28 -31.14
CA LEU A 738 -3.01 32.45 -30.56
C LEU A 738 -3.74 33.29 -31.62
N LYS A 739 -3.20 33.41 -32.84
CA LYS A 739 -3.82 34.19 -33.92
C LYS A 739 -5.28 33.80 -34.20
N PRO A 740 -5.65 32.52 -34.39
CA PRO A 740 -7.04 32.11 -34.49
C PRO A 740 -7.86 32.36 -33.22
N ILE A 741 -7.29 32.10 -32.04
CA ILE A 741 -7.97 32.26 -30.74
C ILE A 741 -8.37 33.72 -30.49
N GLU A 742 -7.55 34.68 -30.91
CA GLU A 742 -7.76 36.11 -30.67
C GLU A 742 -8.71 36.79 -31.68
N ASN A 743 -8.81 36.26 -32.90
CA ASN A 743 -9.50 36.94 -34.01
C ASN A 743 -10.90 36.39 -34.32
N GLY A 744 -11.39 35.35 -33.64
CA GLY A 744 -12.66 34.71 -33.97
C GLY A 744 -13.78 34.83 -32.94
N LYS A 745 -14.98 34.42 -33.35
CA LYS A 745 -16.07 33.98 -32.47
C LYS A 745 -16.63 32.66 -32.99
N GLN A 746 -16.19 31.57 -32.37
CA GLN A 746 -16.62 30.18 -32.60
C GLN A 746 -16.41 29.38 -31.31
N LYS A 747 -17.19 28.31 -31.11
CA LYS A 747 -17.10 27.41 -29.95
C LYS A 747 -15.89 26.48 -30.04
N GLU A 748 -15.50 26.18 -31.27
CA GLU A 748 -14.39 25.33 -31.70
C GLU A 748 -13.04 25.81 -31.12
N MET A 749 -12.87 27.13 -31.01
CA MET A 749 -11.63 27.74 -30.52
C MET A 749 -11.37 27.46 -29.04
N ILE A 750 -12.43 27.25 -28.25
CA ILE A 750 -12.29 26.91 -26.84
C ILE A 750 -11.71 25.51 -26.66
N LEU A 751 -12.01 24.56 -27.56
CA LEU A 751 -11.41 23.24 -27.53
C LEU A 751 -9.89 23.31 -27.74
N LEU A 752 -9.46 24.06 -28.76
CA LEU A 752 -8.04 24.31 -29.05
C LEU A 752 -7.34 25.03 -27.90
N LEU A 753 -7.97 26.09 -27.35
CA LEU A 753 -7.46 26.82 -26.19
C LEU A 753 -7.30 25.90 -24.99
N SER A 754 -8.29 25.04 -24.70
CA SER A 754 -8.29 24.15 -23.54
C SER A 754 -7.18 23.11 -23.62
N PHE A 755 -7.03 22.41 -24.74
CA PHE A 755 -5.98 21.41 -24.91
C PHE A 755 -4.57 22.02 -24.93
N SER A 756 -4.43 23.20 -25.53
CA SER A 756 -3.18 23.96 -25.52
C SER A 756 -2.83 24.42 -24.10
N THR A 757 -3.80 24.93 -23.34
CA THR A 757 -3.62 25.32 -21.93
C THR A 757 -3.22 24.13 -21.07
N LYS A 758 -3.90 22.99 -21.23
CA LYS A 758 -3.60 21.73 -20.53
C LYS A 758 -2.16 21.31 -20.78
N SER A 759 -1.75 21.26 -22.03
CA SER A 759 -0.39 20.87 -22.44
C SER A 759 0.70 21.75 -21.82
N LEU A 760 0.51 23.08 -21.86
CA LEU A 760 1.42 24.06 -21.27
C LEU A 760 1.49 23.95 -19.74
N LEU A 761 0.36 23.72 -19.08
CA LEU A 761 0.29 23.51 -17.63
C LEU A 761 1.01 22.22 -17.23
N MET A 762 0.73 21.12 -17.93
CA MET A 762 1.37 19.82 -17.68
C MET A 762 2.90 19.89 -17.80
N ARG A 763 3.43 20.58 -18.83
CA ARG A 763 4.89 20.75 -19.01
C ARG A 763 5.49 21.78 -18.05
N GLY A 764 4.69 22.71 -17.54
CA GLY A 764 5.14 23.80 -16.66
C GLY A 764 5.67 25.03 -17.40
N HIS A 765 5.18 25.31 -18.61
CA HIS A 765 5.64 26.40 -19.45
C HIS A 765 5.34 27.80 -18.86
N ASN A 766 6.11 28.82 -19.26
CA ASN A 766 5.99 30.20 -18.74
C ASN A 766 4.67 30.88 -19.16
N LYS A 767 4.24 30.71 -20.42
CA LYS A 767 2.96 31.21 -20.96
C LYS A 767 1.72 30.43 -20.47
N ALA A 768 1.88 29.38 -19.65
CA ALA A 768 0.73 28.56 -19.21
C ALA A 768 -0.34 29.38 -18.44
N ASN A 769 0.09 30.32 -17.58
CA ASN A 769 -0.86 31.21 -16.89
C ASN A 769 -1.58 32.16 -17.84
N PHE A 770 -0.92 32.64 -18.89
CA PHE A 770 -1.52 33.52 -19.89
C PHE A 770 -2.66 32.83 -20.65
N PHE A 771 -2.45 31.58 -21.06
CA PHE A 771 -3.48 30.76 -21.70
C PHE A 771 -4.63 30.43 -20.73
N LEU A 772 -4.30 30.08 -19.47
CA LEU A 772 -5.30 29.84 -18.44
C LEU A 772 -6.14 31.09 -18.14
N ASP A 773 -5.52 32.27 -18.07
CA ASP A 773 -6.22 33.54 -17.83
C ASP A 773 -7.14 33.90 -19.02
N LYS A 774 -6.76 33.57 -20.27
CA LYS A 774 -7.68 33.66 -21.43
C LYS A 774 -8.89 32.73 -21.29
N LEU A 775 -8.69 31.49 -20.86
CA LEU A 775 -9.79 30.54 -20.64
C LEU A 775 -10.73 31.02 -19.51
N ILE A 776 -10.18 31.57 -18.43
CA ILE A 776 -10.97 32.20 -17.36
C ILE A 776 -11.80 33.36 -17.91
N ALA A 777 -11.19 34.24 -18.72
CA ALA A 777 -11.91 35.36 -19.33
C ALA A 777 -13.05 34.90 -20.26
N SER A 778 -12.90 33.75 -20.93
CA SER A 778 -13.95 33.18 -21.80
C SER A 778 -15.21 32.75 -21.05
N LEU A 779 -15.17 32.58 -19.72
CA LEU A 779 -16.37 32.27 -18.92
C LEU A 779 -17.40 33.42 -18.90
N SER A 780 -16.98 34.64 -19.24
CA SER A 780 -17.85 35.83 -19.30
C SER A 780 -18.10 36.30 -20.74
N VAL A 781 -17.85 35.43 -21.74
CA VAL A 781 -18.04 35.76 -23.16
C VAL A 781 -19.27 35.05 -23.71
N LYS A 782 -20.28 35.85 -24.05
CA LYS A 782 -21.55 35.39 -24.61
C LYS A 782 -21.38 34.46 -25.80
N GLY A 783 -21.98 33.28 -25.68
CA GLY A 783 -22.03 32.25 -26.72
C GLY A 783 -20.95 31.17 -26.65
N ILE A 784 -19.93 31.34 -25.80
CA ILE A 784 -18.84 30.35 -25.58
C ILE A 784 -18.61 30.01 -24.09
N GLN A 785 -19.36 30.63 -23.16
CA GLN A 785 -19.16 30.45 -21.71
C GLN A 785 -19.29 28.99 -21.25
N MET A 786 -20.23 28.22 -21.81
CA MET A 786 -20.44 26.82 -21.44
C MET A 786 -19.29 25.93 -21.91
N GLU A 787 -18.82 26.15 -23.14
CA GLU A 787 -17.65 25.48 -23.67
C GLU A 787 -16.39 25.82 -22.85
N ALA A 788 -16.27 27.07 -22.37
CA ALA A 788 -15.16 27.48 -21.50
C ALA A 788 -15.21 26.76 -20.15
N ALA A 789 -16.41 26.56 -19.59
CA ALA A 789 -16.60 25.75 -18.39
C ALA A 789 -16.18 24.29 -18.60
N ASP A 790 -16.61 23.66 -19.70
CA ASP A 790 -16.18 22.30 -20.06
C ASP A 790 -14.67 22.22 -20.34
N GLY A 791 -14.04 23.32 -20.78
CA GLY A 791 -12.59 23.46 -20.86
C GLY A 791 -11.88 23.11 -19.54
N PHE A 792 -12.38 23.58 -18.39
CA PHE A 792 -11.79 23.24 -17.08
C PHE A 792 -11.84 21.74 -16.77
N LYS A 793 -12.92 21.06 -17.18
CA LYS A 793 -13.01 19.60 -17.10
C LYS A 793 -11.92 18.96 -17.96
N LEU A 794 -11.74 19.40 -19.21
CA LEU A 794 -10.70 18.89 -20.10
C LEU A 794 -9.30 19.10 -19.53
N LEU A 795 -9.02 20.25 -18.91
CA LEU A 795 -7.73 20.55 -18.28
C LEU A 795 -7.38 19.55 -17.17
N LEU A 796 -8.36 19.19 -16.34
CA LEU A 796 -8.13 18.43 -15.11
C LEU A 796 -8.32 16.92 -15.24
N LEU A 797 -9.20 16.46 -16.15
CA LEU A 797 -9.42 15.04 -16.42
C LEU A 797 -8.19 14.44 -17.10
N ASP A 798 -7.70 13.30 -16.64
CA ASP A 798 -6.56 12.65 -17.29
C ASP A 798 -7.00 12.11 -18.67
N HIS A 799 -6.13 12.26 -19.66
CA HIS A 799 -6.40 11.83 -21.04
C HIS A 799 -5.30 10.88 -21.50
N GLU A 800 -5.67 9.74 -22.09
CA GLU A 800 -4.72 8.69 -22.50
C GLU A 800 -3.63 9.25 -23.43
N SER A 801 -4.03 10.00 -24.47
CA SER A 801 -3.13 10.62 -25.45
C SER A 801 -2.17 11.67 -24.84
N LEU A 802 -2.54 12.32 -23.73
CA LEU A 802 -1.72 13.32 -23.02
C LEU A 802 -1.28 12.75 -21.66
N SER A 803 -0.37 11.79 -21.70
CA SER A 803 0.09 11.06 -20.51
C SER A 803 1.59 10.79 -20.55
N ALA A 804 2.16 10.45 -19.39
CA ALA A 804 3.56 10.03 -19.29
C ALA A 804 3.84 8.77 -20.13
N ASN A 805 2.86 7.88 -20.29
CA ASN A 805 2.95 6.70 -21.16
C ASN A 805 3.18 7.07 -22.62
N ASN A 806 2.71 8.24 -23.05
CA ASN A 806 2.93 8.78 -24.38
C ASN A 806 4.08 9.80 -24.41
N TYR A 807 5.03 9.71 -23.47
CA TYR A 807 6.21 10.56 -23.37
C TYR A 807 5.90 12.06 -23.22
N CYS A 808 4.71 12.41 -22.72
CA CYS A 808 4.41 13.78 -22.33
C CYS A 808 5.11 14.12 -21.01
N THR A 809 5.64 15.33 -20.90
CA THR A 809 6.08 15.92 -19.63
C THR A 809 4.87 16.26 -18.77
N VAL A 810 4.75 15.61 -17.61
CA VAL A 810 3.68 15.86 -16.63
C VAL A 810 4.29 16.26 -15.28
N LYS A 811 4.23 17.54 -14.95
CA LYS A 811 4.70 18.09 -13.68
C LYS A 811 3.67 17.85 -12.58
N LEU A 812 4.08 17.29 -11.45
CA LEU A 812 3.21 16.87 -10.34
C LEU A 812 2.14 17.91 -9.93
N LEU A 813 2.49 19.20 -9.89
CA LEU A 813 1.65 20.26 -9.34
C LEU A 813 0.80 21.02 -10.38
N TYR A 814 0.67 20.53 -11.61
CA TYR A 814 -0.07 21.28 -12.64
C TYR A 814 -1.56 21.47 -12.30
N LYS A 815 -2.21 20.48 -11.67
CA LYS A 815 -3.60 20.59 -11.17
C LYS A 815 -3.69 21.61 -10.03
N GLN A 816 -2.70 21.65 -9.13
CA GLN A 816 -2.62 22.67 -8.06
C GLN A 816 -2.50 24.08 -8.64
N ARG A 817 -1.74 24.27 -9.73
CA ARG A 817 -1.62 25.58 -10.40
C ARG A 817 -2.96 26.11 -10.92
N ILE A 818 -3.84 25.23 -11.39
CA ILE A 818 -5.22 25.59 -11.78
C ILE A 818 -6.03 25.98 -10.53
N PHE A 819 -5.95 25.17 -9.46
CA PHE A 819 -6.65 25.45 -8.20
C PHE A 819 -6.25 26.79 -7.57
N MET A 820 -4.99 27.22 -7.71
CA MET A 820 -4.53 28.54 -7.23
C MET A 820 -5.24 29.73 -7.93
N LYS A 821 -5.83 29.51 -9.11
CA LYS A 821 -6.62 30.52 -9.85
C LYS A 821 -8.11 30.45 -9.55
N LEU A 822 -8.56 29.58 -8.63
CA LEU A 822 -9.97 29.39 -8.30
C LEU A 822 -10.67 30.69 -7.85
N ASN A 823 -10.00 31.55 -7.09
CA ASN A 823 -10.57 32.83 -6.67
C ASN A 823 -10.84 33.75 -7.88
N ASN A 824 -10.01 33.71 -8.92
CA ASN A 824 -10.25 34.49 -10.13
C ASN A 824 -11.53 34.03 -10.84
N VAL A 825 -11.81 32.72 -10.83
CA VAL A 825 -13.06 32.15 -11.36
C VAL A 825 -14.25 32.60 -10.50
N ILE A 826 -14.15 32.49 -9.17
CA ILE A 826 -15.22 32.85 -8.24
C ILE A 826 -15.57 34.35 -8.33
N ASN A 827 -14.57 35.22 -8.47
CA ASN A 827 -14.77 36.67 -8.56
C ASN A 827 -15.61 37.09 -9.78
N LEU A 828 -15.68 36.27 -10.83
CA LEU A 828 -16.53 36.56 -11.98
C LEU A 828 -18.03 36.50 -11.64
N LEU A 829 -18.42 35.85 -10.53
CA LEU A 829 -19.82 35.75 -10.11
C LEU A 829 -20.46 37.08 -9.71
N GLU A 830 -19.67 38.10 -9.32
CA GLU A 830 -20.22 39.37 -8.82
C GLU A 830 -21.01 40.13 -9.88
N ASN A 831 -20.67 39.98 -11.16
CA ASN A 831 -21.24 40.74 -12.27
C ASN A 831 -21.86 39.84 -13.37
N ALA A 832 -22.04 38.55 -13.09
CA ALA A 832 -22.48 37.55 -14.07
C ALA A 832 -24.01 37.55 -14.25
N ASP A 833 -24.47 37.42 -15.50
CA ASP A 833 -25.87 37.12 -15.81
C ASP A 833 -26.20 35.62 -15.63
N ASP A 834 -27.45 35.21 -15.84
CA ASP A 834 -27.90 33.84 -15.50
C ASP A 834 -27.09 32.73 -16.22
N GLU A 835 -26.73 32.92 -17.49
CA GLU A 835 -25.95 31.92 -18.24
C GLU A 835 -24.48 31.94 -17.85
N ASP A 836 -23.90 33.14 -17.66
CA ASP A 836 -22.53 33.31 -17.17
C ASP A 836 -22.37 32.67 -15.78
N GLN A 837 -23.36 32.85 -14.89
CA GLN A 837 -23.37 32.24 -13.56
C GLN A 837 -23.33 30.72 -13.63
N ILE A 838 -24.14 30.11 -14.51
CA ILE A 838 -24.15 28.65 -14.67
C ILE A 838 -22.78 28.15 -15.15
N ALA A 839 -22.18 28.81 -16.14
CA ALA A 839 -20.85 28.46 -16.65
C ALA A 839 -19.76 28.58 -15.57
N ILE A 840 -19.73 29.69 -14.82
CA ILE A 840 -18.75 29.92 -13.76
C ILE A 840 -18.90 28.90 -12.62
N LEU A 841 -20.13 28.62 -12.19
CA LEU A 841 -20.39 27.60 -11.16
C LEU A 841 -20.02 26.21 -11.67
N LEU A 842 -20.26 25.89 -12.94
CA LEU A 842 -19.86 24.61 -13.52
C LEU A 842 -18.33 24.46 -13.56
N ALA A 843 -17.60 25.49 -14.00
CA ALA A 843 -16.13 25.52 -13.96
C ALA A 843 -15.60 25.32 -12.53
N PHE A 844 -16.20 26.00 -11.55
CA PHE A 844 -15.90 25.80 -10.14
C PHE A 844 -16.10 24.33 -9.73
N THR A 845 -17.23 23.72 -10.06
CA THR A 845 -17.48 22.31 -9.69
C THR A 845 -16.50 21.33 -10.35
N TYR A 846 -16.10 21.55 -11.60
CA TYR A 846 -15.10 20.72 -12.26
C TYR A 846 -13.71 20.88 -11.61
N ILE A 847 -13.33 22.09 -11.21
CA ILE A 847 -12.09 22.30 -10.46
C ILE A 847 -12.13 21.50 -9.16
N MET A 848 -13.22 21.61 -8.40
CA MET A 848 -13.38 20.89 -7.14
C MET A 848 -13.39 19.36 -7.30
N GLN A 849 -13.96 18.86 -8.40
CA GLN A 849 -14.11 17.43 -8.65
C GLN A 849 -12.82 16.71 -9.03
N TYR A 850 -11.90 17.40 -9.72
CA TYR A 850 -10.76 16.73 -10.38
C TYR A 850 -9.39 17.15 -9.83
N VAL A 851 -9.33 18.03 -8.84
CA VAL A 851 -8.10 18.34 -8.09
C VAL A 851 -7.95 17.40 -6.88
N PRO A 852 -6.74 17.20 -6.34
CA PRO A 852 -6.55 16.41 -5.12
C PRO A 852 -7.41 16.91 -3.95
N ASP A 853 -8.08 15.98 -3.25
CA ASP A 853 -8.97 16.28 -2.11
C ASP A 853 -8.28 17.11 -1.02
N SER A 854 -6.98 16.88 -0.78
CA SER A 854 -6.20 17.65 0.19
C SER A 854 -6.18 19.15 -0.09
N LEU A 855 -6.22 19.58 -1.36
CA LEU A 855 -6.31 20.99 -1.73
C LEU A 855 -7.69 21.56 -1.41
N VAL A 856 -8.74 20.79 -1.72
CA VAL A 856 -10.14 21.17 -1.42
C VAL A 856 -10.33 21.30 0.08
N ILE A 857 -9.94 20.29 0.85
CA ILE A 857 -10.05 20.22 2.32
C ILE A 857 -9.33 21.41 2.96
N SER A 858 -8.12 21.75 2.50
CA SER A 858 -7.33 22.86 3.05
C SER A 858 -8.01 24.23 2.97
N ARG A 859 -8.96 24.42 2.05
CA ARG A 859 -9.70 25.68 1.85
C ARG A 859 -11.22 25.51 2.00
N LEU A 860 -11.69 24.36 2.48
CA LEU A 860 -13.09 23.97 2.39
C LEU A 860 -14.05 24.99 3.01
N ARG A 861 -13.68 25.57 4.16
CA ARG A 861 -14.47 26.61 4.84
C ARG A 861 -14.72 27.84 3.97
N GLU A 862 -13.74 28.28 3.19
CA GLU A 862 -13.86 29.43 2.28
C GLU A 862 -14.77 29.13 1.08
N LEU A 863 -14.87 27.85 0.70
CA LEU A 863 -15.56 27.41 -0.52
C LEU A 863 -17.05 27.10 -0.28
N ILE A 864 -17.45 26.87 0.97
CA ILE A 864 -18.84 26.57 1.35
C ILE A 864 -19.88 27.53 0.75
N PRO A 865 -19.71 28.87 0.80
CA PRO A 865 -20.70 29.79 0.21
C PRO A 865 -20.95 29.54 -1.28
N VAL A 866 -19.90 29.18 -2.04
CA VAL A 866 -20.02 28.86 -3.47
C VAL A 866 -20.64 27.48 -3.66
N MET A 867 -20.26 26.48 -2.85
CA MET A 867 -20.87 25.14 -2.89
C MET A 867 -22.38 25.21 -2.63
N VAL A 868 -22.81 26.04 -1.68
CA VAL A 868 -24.23 26.30 -1.41
C VAL A 868 -24.93 26.90 -2.63
N ARG A 869 -24.31 27.91 -3.28
CA ARG A 869 -24.83 28.48 -4.52
C ARG A 869 -24.95 27.43 -5.64
N CYS A 870 -24.00 26.48 -5.74
CA CYS A 870 -24.10 25.39 -6.72
C CYS A 870 -25.31 24.48 -6.47
N ILE A 871 -25.63 24.13 -5.21
CA ILE A 871 -26.79 23.28 -4.87
C ILE A 871 -28.11 24.03 -5.10
N ASP A 872 -28.12 25.34 -4.84
CA ASP A 872 -29.28 26.22 -5.05
C ASP A 872 -29.44 26.62 -6.54
N CYS A 873 -28.55 26.19 -7.44
CA CYS A 873 -28.60 26.49 -8.87
C CYS A 873 -29.74 25.75 -9.59
N ASN A 874 -30.35 26.40 -10.59
CA ASN A 874 -31.38 25.79 -11.44
C ASN A 874 -30.83 24.77 -12.44
N SER A 875 -29.51 24.76 -12.68
CA SER A 875 -28.88 23.83 -13.61
C SER A 875 -28.64 22.46 -12.98
N SER A 876 -29.29 21.42 -13.52
CA SER A 876 -29.11 20.06 -13.03
C SER A 876 -27.68 19.54 -13.19
N THR A 877 -26.90 20.06 -14.14
CA THR A 877 -25.50 19.65 -14.34
C THR A 877 -24.62 20.15 -13.19
N VAL A 878 -24.72 21.44 -12.84
CA VAL A 878 -24.02 22.06 -11.70
C VAL A 878 -24.38 21.36 -10.39
N VAL A 879 -25.67 21.09 -10.18
CA VAL A 879 -26.15 20.41 -8.96
C VAL A 879 -25.63 18.96 -8.91
N THR A 880 -25.54 18.27 -10.05
CA THR A 880 -25.01 16.90 -10.10
C THR A 880 -23.54 16.87 -9.72
N THR A 881 -22.70 17.69 -10.37
CA THR A 881 -21.26 17.72 -10.13
C THR A 881 -20.92 18.13 -8.70
N ILE A 882 -21.61 19.13 -8.14
CA ILE A 882 -21.33 19.52 -6.74
C ILE A 882 -21.80 18.47 -5.73
N LEU A 883 -22.91 17.77 -5.97
CA LEU A 883 -23.36 16.70 -5.07
C LEU A 883 -22.44 15.48 -5.10
N GLU A 884 -21.79 15.19 -6.25
CA GLU A 884 -20.73 14.18 -6.30
C GLU A 884 -19.54 14.57 -5.41
N VAL A 885 -19.07 15.82 -5.53
CA VAL A 885 -17.99 16.36 -4.68
C VAL A 885 -18.38 16.28 -3.20
N ILE A 886 -19.56 16.74 -2.84
CA ILE A 886 -20.04 16.73 -1.45
C ILE A 886 -20.21 15.29 -0.94
N ALA A 887 -20.72 14.37 -1.75
CA ALA A 887 -20.86 12.98 -1.34
C ALA A 887 -19.50 12.35 -1.01
N GLY A 888 -18.47 12.60 -1.83
CA GLY A 888 -17.11 12.12 -1.57
C GLY A 888 -16.52 12.71 -0.28
N LEU A 889 -16.65 14.02 -0.07
CA LEU A 889 -16.17 14.66 1.16
C LEU A 889 -16.95 14.20 2.41
N LEU A 890 -18.25 13.92 2.27
CA LEU A 890 -19.06 13.36 3.37
C LEU A 890 -18.67 11.91 3.69
N GLU A 891 -18.36 11.10 2.68
CA GLU A 891 -17.89 9.72 2.86
C GLU A 891 -16.55 9.66 3.61
N SER A 892 -15.67 10.64 3.37
CA SER A 892 -14.41 10.82 4.11
C SER A 892 -14.57 11.34 5.54
N ALA A 893 -15.81 11.57 6.00
CA ALA A 893 -16.13 12.05 7.35
C ALA A 893 -15.48 13.39 7.74
N GLU A 894 -15.39 14.32 6.79
CA GLU A 894 -14.80 15.65 7.02
C GLU A 894 -15.55 16.46 8.11
N PRO A 895 -14.90 16.88 9.22
CA PRO A 895 -15.55 17.47 10.39
C PRO A 895 -16.39 18.73 10.11
N ILE A 896 -16.04 19.49 9.07
CA ILE A 896 -16.74 20.73 8.72
C ILE A 896 -18.21 20.48 8.37
N PHE A 897 -18.58 19.30 7.89
CA PHE A 897 -19.99 19.00 7.59
C PHE A 897 -20.83 18.80 8.85
N GLU A 898 -20.23 18.51 10.01
CA GLU A 898 -20.94 18.58 11.29
C GLU A 898 -21.31 20.03 11.64
N GLU A 899 -20.39 20.98 11.42
CA GLU A 899 -20.62 22.41 11.68
C GLU A 899 -21.70 23.01 10.76
N TYR A 900 -21.78 22.53 9.51
CA TYR A 900 -22.69 23.04 8.48
C TYR A 900 -23.86 22.10 8.17
N ILE A 901 -24.19 21.17 9.08
CA ILE A 901 -25.27 20.18 8.88
C ILE A 901 -26.62 20.86 8.59
N ASP A 902 -26.96 21.94 9.31
CA ASP A 902 -28.17 22.73 9.09
C ASP A 902 -28.19 23.48 7.75
N THR A 903 -27.05 23.60 7.09
CA THR A 903 -26.94 24.24 5.77
C THR A 903 -27.14 23.23 4.64
N PHE A 904 -26.44 22.10 4.71
CA PHE A 904 -26.39 21.12 3.61
C PHE A 904 -27.53 20.09 3.68
N LEU A 905 -27.85 19.56 4.87
CA LEU A 905 -28.83 18.48 5.01
C LEU A 905 -30.23 18.87 4.50
N PRO A 906 -30.78 20.08 4.81
CA PRO A 906 -32.06 20.50 4.25
C PRO A 906 -32.04 20.65 2.73
N ARG A 907 -30.91 21.11 2.16
CA ARG A 907 -30.76 21.24 0.71
C ARG A 907 -30.69 19.88 0.03
N CYS A 908 -30.00 18.90 0.61
CA CYS A 908 -30.01 17.53 0.11
C CYS A 908 -31.44 16.94 0.15
N LEU A 909 -32.20 17.15 1.22
CA LEU A 909 -33.60 16.70 1.29
C LEU A 909 -34.45 17.34 0.18
N ARG A 910 -34.34 18.66 0.00
CA ARG A 910 -35.02 19.38 -1.09
C ARG A 910 -34.62 18.82 -2.46
N CYS A 911 -33.34 18.59 -2.73
CA CYS A 911 -32.87 18.01 -3.98
C CYS A 911 -33.39 16.59 -4.22
N ALA A 912 -33.51 15.77 -3.17
CA ALA A 912 -34.06 14.41 -3.25
C ALA A 912 -35.57 14.42 -3.56
N GLU A 913 -36.30 15.43 -3.06
CA GLU A 913 -37.74 15.56 -3.21
C GLU A 913 -38.16 16.25 -4.53
N THR A 914 -37.59 17.43 -4.81
CA THR A 914 -38.15 18.35 -5.83
C THR A 914 -37.44 18.31 -7.18
N SER A 915 -36.27 17.67 -7.28
CA SER A 915 -35.50 17.69 -8.53
C SER A 915 -36.12 16.81 -9.62
N ASN A 916 -36.17 17.35 -10.85
CA ASN A 916 -36.60 16.59 -12.04
C ASN A 916 -35.54 15.59 -12.52
N SER A 917 -34.26 15.78 -12.14
CA SER A 917 -33.16 14.89 -12.52
C SER A 917 -33.08 13.69 -11.59
N MET A 918 -33.14 12.49 -12.17
CA MET A 918 -32.96 11.25 -11.42
C MET A 918 -31.60 11.18 -10.74
N VAL A 919 -30.53 11.63 -11.41
CA VAL A 919 -29.16 11.57 -10.90
C VAL A 919 -29.00 12.47 -9.67
N VAL A 920 -29.51 13.70 -9.74
CA VAL A 920 -29.51 14.65 -8.61
C VAL A 920 -30.21 14.04 -7.39
N ARG A 921 -31.39 13.44 -7.57
CA ARG A 921 -32.11 12.79 -6.47
C ARG A 921 -31.32 11.64 -5.86
N MET A 922 -30.67 10.80 -6.68
CA MET A 922 -29.82 9.70 -6.18
C MET A 922 -28.60 10.19 -5.40
N LEU A 923 -27.90 11.21 -5.89
CA LEU A 923 -26.73 11.77 -5.22
C LEU A 923 -27.09 12.48 -3.92
N ALA A 924 -28.20 13.21 -3.90
CA ALA A 924 -28.72 13.82 -2.69
C ALA A 924 -29.04 12.76 -1.61
N LEU A 925 -29.64 11.63 -2.00
CA LEU A 925 -29.89 10.49 -1.10
C LEU A 925 -28.59 9.83 -0.61
N ASN A 926 -27.55 9.78 -1.44
CA ASN A 926 -26.22 9.33 -0.98
C ASN A 926 -25.65 10.28 0.07
N CYS A 927 -25.71 11.60 -0.15
CA CYS A 927 -25.26 12.60 0.82
C CYS A 927 -25.99 12.42 2.15
N ILE A 928 -27.33 12.26 2.12
CA ILE A 928 -28.14 11.99 3.32
C ILE A 928 -27.67 10.70 4.00
N TYR A 929 -27.46 9.61 3.25
CA TYR A 929 -26.94 8.36 3.80
C TYR A 929 -25.58 8.56 4.52
N TYR A 930 -24.64 9.27 3.91
CA TYR A 930 -23.31 9.51 4.49
C TYR A 930 -23.38 10.38 5.75
N TYR A 931 -24.25 11.39 5.79
CA TYR A 931 -24.53 12.12 7.03
C TYR A 931 -24.96 11.19 8.16
N GLY A 932 -25.75 10.14 7.86
CA GLY A 932 -26.16 9.15 8.86
C GLY A 932 -25.01 8.35 9.49
N LEU A 933 -23.77 8.45 8.97
CA LEU A 933 -22.56 7.81 9.51
C LEU A 933 -21.78 8.70 10.50
N TYR A 934 -22.12 9.98 10.62
CA TYR A 934 -21.46 10.92 11.53
C TYR A 934 -21.82 10.66 13.00
N LYS A 935 -21.14 11.35 13.91
CA LYS A 935 -21.31 11.17 15.37
C LYS A 935 -22.77 11.31 15.78
N GLU A 936 -23.25 10.37 16.59
CA GLU A 936 -24.66 10.28 16.93
C GLU A 936 -25.20 11.55 17.60
N LEU A 937 -24.41 12.18 18.47
CA LEU A 937 -24.75 13.44 19.14
C LEU A 937 -25.07 14.59 18.17
N THR A 938 -24.41 14.65 17.01
CA THR A 938 -24.59 15.75 16.04
C THR A 938 -25.78 15.50 15.12
N ILE A 939 -26.05 14.24 14.75
CA ILE A 939 -27.10 13.90 13.78
C ILE A 939 -28.46 13.58 14.42
N LEU A 940 -28.50 13.19 15.69
CA LEU A 940 -29.73 12.83 16.41
C LEU A 940 -30.82 13.93 16.35
N PRO A 941 -30.51 15.24 16.50
CA PRO A 941 -31.51 16.32 16.38
C PRO A 941 -32.21 16.38 15.02
N HIS A 942 -31.59 15.83 13.96
CA HIS A 942 -32.12 15.86 12.60
C HIS A 942 -32.89 14.60 12.20
N LYS A 943 -32.86 13.55 13.03
CA LYS A 943 -33.41 12.22 12.73
C LYS A 943 -34.85 12.27 12.21
N GLU A 944 -35.76 12.88 12.98
CA GLU A 944 -37.19 12.93 12.63
C GLU A 944 -37.43 13.72 11.33
N LYS A 945 -36.72 14.85 11.15
CA LYS A 945 -36.81 15.67 9.93
C LYS A 945 -36.35 14.87 8.70
N VAL A 946 -35.26 14.12 8.81
CA VAL A 946 -34.75 13.29 7.70
C VAL A 946 -35.67 12.12 7.41
N LEU A 947 -36.12 11.38 8.42
CA LEU A 947 -37.02 10.24 8.22
C LEU A 947 -38.34 10.67 7.56
N HIS A 948 -38.87 11.83 7.93
CA HIS A 948 -40.05 12.40 7.29
C HIS A 948 -39.76 12.84 5.85
N GLY A 949 -38.66 13.58 5.63
CA GLY A 949 -38.29 14.06 4.29
C GLY A 949 -37.96 12.95 3.28
N LEU A 950 -37.58 11.76 3.75
CA LEU A 950 -37.30 10.61 2.88
C LEU A 950 -38.57 9.87 2.40
N ILE A 951 -39.75 10.16 2.94
CA ILE A 951 -41.00 9.43 2.62
C ILE A 951 -41.33 9.55 1.13
N SER A 952 -41.26 10.75 0.56
CA SER A 952 -41.56 11.00 -0.86
C SER A 952 -40.61 10.24 -1.79
N SER A 953 -39.33 10.10 -1.41
CA SER A 953 -38.33 9.37 -2.19
C SER A 953 -38.50 7.83 -2.16
N LEU A 954 -39.25 7.28 -1.20
CA LEU A 954 -39.56 5.84 -1.17
C LEU A 954 -40.61 5.45 -2.21
N ASP A 955 -41.51 6.37 -2.54
CA ASP A 955 -42.53 6.19 -3.58
C ASP A 955 -42.11 6.86 -4.92
N ASP A 956 -40.80 7.05 -5.10
CA ASP A 956 -40.26 7.66 -6.31
C ASP A 956 -40.62 6.87 -7.57
N LYS A 957 -40.95 7.55 -8.67
CA LYS A 957 -41.25 6.92 -9.98
C LYS A 957 -40.14 5.99 -10.51
N LYS A 958 -38.88 6.14 -10.11
CA LYS A 958 -37.73 5.33 -10.57
C LYS A 958 -37.22 4.35 -9.50
N ARG A 959 -37.10 3.07 -9.87
CA ARG A 959 -36.65 1.98 -8.97
C ARG A 959 -35.32 2.25 -8.28
N LEU A 960 -34.31 2.75 -9.01
CA LEU A 960 -32.98 3.01 -8.45
C LEU A 960 -33.00 4.12 -7.38
N VAL A 961 -33.88 5.12 -7.52
CA VAL A 961 -34.05 6.18 -6.51
C VAL A 961 -34.67 5.59 -5.25
N ARG A 962 -35.72 4.77 -5.38
CA ARG A 962 -36.34 4.06 -4.25
C ARG A 962 -35.32 3.20 -3.49
N GLN A 963 -34.43 2.50 -4.19
CA GLN A 963 -33.35 1.71 -3.56
C GLN A 963 -32.40 2.58 -2.73
N LYS A 964 -31.97 3.74 -3.26
CA LYS A 964 -31.13 4.69 -2.51
C LYS A 964 -31.87 5.29 -1.32
N ALA A 965 -33.16 5.59 -1.47
CA ALA A 965 -34.00 6.09 -0.39
C ALA A 965 -34.18 5.08 0.74
N VAL A 966 -34.42 3.80 0.42
CA VAL A 966 -34.48 2.71 1.40
C VAL A 966 -33.15 2.58 2.14
N ARG A 967 -32.02 2.62 1.43
CA ARG A 967 -30.69 2.57 2.05
C ARG A 967 -30.46 3.73 3.02
N ALA A 968 -30.73 4.97 2.58
CA ALA A 968 -30.59 6.15 3.43
C ALA A 968 -31.50 6.06 4.66
N ARG A 969 -32.78 5.73 4.45
CA ARG A 969 -33.78 5.63 5.52
C ARG A 969 -33.42 4.56 6.55
N ASN A 970 -32.97 3.38 6.11
CA ASN A 970 -32.54 2.31 7.02
C ASN A 970 -31.38 2.76 7.91
N ARG A 971 -30.41 3.50 7.34
CA ARG A 971 -29.29 4.03 8.15
C ARG A 971 -29.78 5.03 9.21
N TRP A 972 -30.65 5.96 8.82
CA TRP A 972 -31.20 6.97 9.74
C TRP A 972 -32.16 6.39 10.78
N PHE A 973 -32.79 5.25 10.52
CA PHE A 973 -33.57 4.52 11.54
C PHE A 973 -32.70 4.00 12.69
N LEU A 974 -31.45 3.63 12.41
CA LEU A 974 -30.51 3.07 13.39
C LEU A 974 -29.87 4.15 14.29
N VAL A 975 -29.95 5.43 13.92
CA VAL A 975 -29.50 6.56 14.74
C VAL A 975 -30.36 6.63 16.00
N GLY A 976 -29.78 6.61 17.20
CA GLY A 976 -30.51 6.53 18.48
C GLY A 976 -30.79 5.11 18.96
N GLY A 977 -30.30 4.06 18.28
CA GLY A 977 -30.69 2.66 18.51
C GLY A 977 -29.54 1.69 18.83
N LEU A 978 -28.29 2.16 18.83
CA LEU A 978 -27.11 1.34 19.15
C LEU A 978 -26.39 1.97 20.35
N PRO A 979 -25.98 1.20 21.37
CA PRO A 979 -25.09 1.71 22.40
C PRO A 979 -23.75 2.08 21.76
N ASP A 980 -23.21 3.25 22.12
CA ASP A 980 -21.98 3.85 21.57
C ASP A 980 -20.87 2.79 21.37
N ARG A 981 -20.32 2.73 20.15
CA ARG A 981 -19.21 1.85 19.74
C ARG A 981 -17.88 2.56 19.78
#